data_AF-A0A5N6ZCK4-F1
#
_entry.id   AF-A0A5N6ZCK4-F1
#
_cell.length_a   1.000
_cell.length_b   1.000
_cell.length_c   1.000
_cell.angle_alpha   90.00
_cell.angle_beta   90.00
_cell.angle_gamma   90.00
#
_symmetry.space_group_name_H-M   'P 1'
#
loop_
_entity.id
_entity.type
_entity.pdbx_description
1 polymer ?
#
loop_
_entity_poly.entity_id
_entity_poly.type
_entity_poly.pdbx_seq_one_letter_code
_entity_poly.pdbx_strand_id
1 'polypeptide(L)'
;MAVREIVTDSSLLPVLNSSAETREQCEKLLAVLDPLNESSDIVLAASREQKQLFAYLARLRGLNRDAIFRVRETKQSTAEARQEIDRLHLQLQNLYYEQRHLTGEIAACESYDHKYLSLPLIPVDEFLSLFPDHQDLDAHELMMTRINHEHAEREKLEQARQELLKRKQALIAENNKRKEDLANLDQDLERFIDHALVMISKNEDLASSQTPSTPANDTMSSKTGARRLPPPETPEAIQTRFKVIAAFWAVIIFLGFPIWWKTTSIYRARLPIQDMVEGADGKACRPVFPLEIRFETPSLPESEAYHLLRTTQHTLDDLNEFSAHHLRLKLSDDHTIASDQDILGQSQSATDRKADITLTVRLLPREDLSTPRSELHPDTTRLDVYYPPSQIPPPSASSPPLSAYIAGELQSLFTEEKAIFAQILSDNNPGGANTNGPSSANNPQQPSSILNSISPQLAENISRRLRRSMKYAETYHLAFSLFTPGSEPSSWDVKTAVEEYISPLLQAFAPISNFTVDTQVQLYATFAPTAPRPEYDEAQAAWTLKKDDLSAFINAAEWPLSPSIGSGPTINFILYVPAPSQSPMVVTENRATSWIIPQWGGVFLLNPPLSTGDHPSNPPHLSQEALRPAFLTFSHQLLTLLGAPATPASLPFRLQTLIRIRAATLLLSASSTMGSLARLTESLPSIPIPANVATSVATTLSHLASACEHLREGRFQAALADARVAEAEAERSFFEKSMVGQAYFPDEHKVAVYLPLLGPIGVPLIVGLLKELKKVVTGLKAKGPRP
;
A
#
# COMPACT_ATOMS: atom_id res chain seq x y z
N MET A 1 -23.65 26.12 -50.52
CA MET A 1 -24.07 27.25 -49.66
C MET A 1 -22.97 28.30 -49.65
N ALA A 2 -23.32 29.58 -49.70
CA ALA A 2 -22.39 30.67 -49.49
C ALA A 2 -22.14 30.87 -47.99
N VAL A 3 -20.96 31.37 -47.59
CA VAL A 3 -20.62 31.57 -46.16
C VAL A 3 -21.62 32.50 -45.44
N ARG A 4 -22.29 33.39 -46.20
CA ARG A 4 -23.40 34.26 -45.77
C ARG A 4 -24.63 33.50 -45.23
N GLU A 5 -24.79 32.23 -45.56
CA GLU A 5 -25.93 31.38 -45.14
C GLU A 5 -25.63 30.59 -43.86
N ILE A 6 -24.35 30.51 -43.46
CA ILE A 6 -23.87 29.65 -42.36
C ILE A 6 -23.64 30.47 -41.08
N VAL A 7 -23.19 31.72 -41.20
CA VAL A 7 -22.92 32.60 -40.05
C VAL A 7 -24.16 33.43 -39.71
N THR A 8 -24.95 32.95 -38.74
CA THR A 8 -26.20 33.60 -38.29
C THR A 8 -26.00 34.67 -37.20
N ASP A 9 -24.79 34.79 -36.63
CA ASP A 9 -24.48 35.75 -35.58
C ASP A 9 -24.52 37.21 -36.11
N SER A 10 -25.43 38.01 -35.54
CA SER A 10 -25.67 39.41 -35.89
C SER A 10 -24.45 40.32 -35.68
N SER A 11 -23.48 39.91 -34.86
CA SER A 11 -22.23 40.62 -34.62
C SER A 11 -21.10 40.25 -35.58
N LEU A 12 -21.17 39.07 -36.24
CA LEU A 12 -20.19 38.61 -37.22
C LEU A 12 -20.58 38.93 -38.66
N LEU A 13 -21.88 39.06 -38.96
CA LEU A 13 -22.38 39.51 -40.27
C LEU A 13 -21.75 40.83 -40.77
N PRO A 14 -21.54 41.88 -39.93
CA PRO A 14 -20.83 43.09 -40.35
C PRO A 14 -19.36 42.86 -40.72
N VAL A 15 -18.66 41.95 -40.02
CA VAL A 15 -17.27 41.57 -40.32
C VAL A 15 -17.21 40.88 -41.70
N LEU A 16 -18.11 39.93 -41.92
CA LEU A 16 -18.20 39.15 -43.16
C LEU A 16 -18.53 40.05 -44.37
N ASN A 17 -19.50 40.96 -44.22
CA ASN A 17 -19.85 41.91 -45.27
C ASN A 17 -18.71 42.91 -45.54
N SER A 18 -18.11 43.51 -44.51
CA SER A 18 -16.96 44.42 -44.69
C SER A 18 -15.74 43.70 -45.29
N SER A 19 -15.57 42.39 -45.05
CA SER A 19 -14.52 41.57 -45.66
C SER A 19 -14.78 41.35 -47.16
N ALA A 20 -16.04 41.03 -47.54
CA ALA A 20 -16.43 40.92 -48.94
C ALA A 20 -16.29 42.25 -49.70
N GLU A 21 -16.73 43.36 -49.11
CA GLU A 21 -16.51 44.73 -49.63
C GLU A 21 -15.01 45.01 -49.83
N THR A 22 -14.17 44.68 -48.85
CA THR A 22 -12.70 44.84 -48.96
C THR A 22 -12.14 44.03 -50.13
N ARG A 23 -12.59 42.78 -50.31
CA ARG A 23 -12.08 41.89 -51.37
C ARG A 23 -12.45 42.40 -52.77
N GLU A 24 -13.69 42.86 -52.97
CA GLU A 24 -14.15 43.46 -54.22
C GLU A 24 -13.33 44.72 -54.60
N GLN A 25 -12.91 45.51 -53.60
CA GLN A 25 -12.05 46.67 -53.84
C GLN A 25 -10.58 46.29 -54.09
N CYS A 26 -10.07 45.19 -53.53
CA CYS A 26 -8.78 44.62 -53.94
C CYS A 26 -8.83 44.17 -55.41
N GLU A 27 -9.89 43.46 -55.82
CA GLU A 27 -10.09 42.98 -57.19
C GLU A 27 -10.13 44.15 -58.19
N LYS A 28 -10.82 45.26 -57.85
CA LYS A 28 -10.83 46.50 -58.65
C LYS A 28 -9.47 47.18 -58.73
N LEU A 29 -8.75 47.31 -57.60
CA LEU A 29 -7.41 47.91 -57.60
C LEU A 29 -6.42 47.10 -58.46
N LEU A 30 -6.50 45.76 -58.41
CA LEU A 30 -5.69 44.89 -59.26
C LEU A 30 -6.02 45.07 -60.75
N ALA A 31 -7.30 45.19 -61.12
CA ALA A 31 -7.72 45.45 -62.50
C ALA A 31 -7.29 46.84 -63.05
N VAL A 32 -6.92 47.79 -62.18
CA VAL A 32 -6.36 49.10 -62.57
C VAL A 32 -4.82 49.08 -62.69
N LEU A 33 -4.16 48.02 -62.21
CA LEU A 33 -2.69 47.88 -62.17
C LEU A 33 -2.14 46.97 -63.30
N ASP A 34 -2.86 46.85 -64.42
CA ASP A 34 -2.48 46.01 -65.56
C ASP A 34 -1.22 46.57 -66.27
N PRO A 35 -0.11 45.80 -66.40
CA PRO A 35 1.25 46.35 -66.57
C PRO A 35 1.60 46.79 -68.01
N LEU A 36 0.61 47.06 -68.86
CA LEU A 36 0.79 47.35 -70.30
C LEU A 36 0.52 48.80 -70.71
N ASN A 37 0.16 49.69 -69.78
CA ASN A 37 0.00 51.13 -70.07
C ASN A 37 0.34 52.01 -68.85
N GLU A 38 1.54 52.58 -68.81
CA GLU A 38 1.87 53.63 -67.85
C GLU A 38 1.42 55.01 -68.36
N SER A 39 0.35 55.54 -67.78
CA SER A 39 -0.08 56.93 -67.98
C SER A 39 -0.40 57.61 -66.64
N SER A 40 -0.27 58.94 -66.58
CA SER A 40 -0.48 59.73 -65.35
C SER A 40 -1.84 59.49 -64.69
N ASP A 41 -2.86 59.24 -65.52
CA ASP A 41 -4.25 59.18 -65.09
C ASP A 41 -4.57 57.83 -64.43
N ILE A 42 -3.87 56.76 -64.86
CA ILE A 42 -3.92 55.44 -64.22
C ILE A 42 -3.29 55.50 -62.82
N VAL A 43 -2.16 56.21 -62.65
CA VAL A 43 -1.54 56.42 -61.33
C VAL A 43 -2.47 57.19 -60.38
N LEU A 44 -3.17 58.21 -60.90
CA LEU A 44 -4.18 58.96 -60.12
C LEU A 44 -5.42 58.12 -59.79
N ALA A 45 -5.86 57.23 -60.68
CA ALA A 45 -6.94 56.28 -60.42
C ALA A 45 -6.55 55.25 -59.35
N ALA A 46 -5.40 54.58 -59.50
CA ALA A 46 -4.88 53.63 -58.53
C ALA A 46 -4.74 54.26 -57.13
N SER A 47 -4.26 55.51 -57.02
CA SER A 47 -4.17 56.24 -55.75
C SER A 47 -5.53 56.53 -55.09
N ARG A 48 -6.62 56.61 -55.85
CA ARG A 48 -7.99 56.75 -55.30
C ARG A 48 -8.49 55.42 -54.75
N GLU A 49 -8.39 54.35 -55.52
CA GLU A 49 -8.85 53.02 -55.10
C GLU A 49 -8.03 52.47 -53.93
N GLN A 50 -6.71 52.73 -53.90
CA GLN A 50 -5.85 52.41 -52.76
C GLN A 50 -6.30 53.12 -51.46
N LYS A 51 -6.76 54.37 -51.54
CA LYS A 51 -7.28 55.11 -50.37
C LYS A 51 -8.63 54.56 -49.90
N GLN A 52 -9.51 54.15 -50.83
CA GLN A 52 -10.75 53.45 -50.48
C GLN A 52 -10.42 52.12 -49.78
N LEU A 53 -9.52 51.30 -50.34
CA LEU A 53 -9.09 50.03 -49.77
C LEU A 53 -8.52 50.20 -48.34
N PHE A 54 -7.69 51.21 -48.08
CA PHE A 54 -7.20 51.47 -46.73
C PHE A 54 -8.32 51.85 -45.74
N ALA A 55 -9.38 52.53 -46.17
CA ALA A 55 -10.54 52.81 -45.33
C ALA A 55 -11.34 51.54 -44.99
N TYR A 56 -11.58 50.66 -45.97
CA TYR A 56 -12.22 49.35 -45.73
C TYR A 56 -11.37 48.46 -44.81
N LEU A 57 -10.04 48.41 -45.00
CA LEU A 57 -9.13 47.68 -44.12
C LEU A 57 -9.10 48.24 -42.69
N ALA A 58 -9.22 49.57 -42.50
CA ALA A 58 -9.34 50.17 -41.18
C ALA A 58 -10.65 49.77 -40.48
N ARG A 59 -11.78 49.82 -41.20
CA ARG A 59 -13.10 49.37 -40.73
C ARG A 59 -13.09 47.89 -40.34
N LEU A 60 -12.54 47.03 -41.20
CA LEU A 60 -12.43 45.59 -40.96
C LEU A 60 -11.56 45.26 -39.74
N ARG A 61 -10.44 45.97 -39.55
CA ARG A 61 -9.59 45.85 -38.35
C ARG A 61 -10.31 46.25 -37.06
N GLY A 62 -11.15 47.29 -37.10
CA GLY A 62 -12.02 47.68 -35.99
C GLY A 62 -13.02 46.59 -35.63
N LEU A 63 -13.83 46.15 -36.59
CA LEU A 63 -14.84 45.11 -36.38
C LEU A 63 -14.24 43.77 -35.91
N ASN A 64 -13.07 43.38 -36.43
CA ASN A 64 -12.34 42.19 -35.97
C ASN A 64 -11.84 42.32 -34.52
N ARG A 65 -11.33 43.50 -34.13
CA ARG A 65 -10.94 43.79 -32.74
C ARG A 65 -12.13 43.67 -31.80
N ASP A 66 -13.30 44.20 -32.18
CA ASP A 66 -14.50 44.16 -31.34
C ASP A 66 -15.06 42.74 -31.21
N ALA A 67 -14.97 41.92 -32.26
CA ALA A 67 -15.28 40.48 -32.20
C ALA A 67 -14.35 39.74 -31.22
N ILE A 68 -13.03 40.04 -31.25
CA ILE A 68 -12.06 39.45 -30.30
C ILE A 68 -12.37 39.84 -28.85
N PHE A 69 -12.83 41.07 -28.59
CA PHE A 69 -13.28 41.48 -27.25
C PHE A 69 -14.52 40.69 -26.79
N ARG A 70 -15.52 40.51 -27.65
CA ARG A 70 -16.71 39.67 -27.34
C ARG A 70 -16.34 38.23 -27.04
N VAL A 71 -15.47 37.60 -27.83
CA VAL A 71 -14.98 36.23 -27.56
C VAL A 71 -14.29 36.13 -26.19
N ARG A 72 -13.55 37.17 -25.78
CA ARG A 72 -12.91 37.22 -24.46
C ARG A 72 -13.93 37.37 -23.33
N GLU A 73 -14.96 38.21 -23.52
CA GLU A 73 -16.06 38.41 -22.58
C GLU A 73 -16.89 37.12 -22.40
N THR A 74 -17.28 36.46 -23.50
CA THR A 74 -17.95 35.15 -23.46
C THR A 74 -17.09 34.11 -22.75
N LYS A 75 -15.78 34.04 -23.07
CA LYS A 75 -14.85 33.12 -22.38
C LYS A 75 -14.82 33.36 -20.87
N GLN A 76 -14.78 34.63 -20.43
CA GLN A 76 -14.81 34.97 -19.00
C GLN A 76 -16.12 34.50 -18.35
N SER A 77 -17.28 34.83 -18.93
CA SER A 77 -18.58 34.42 -18.39
C SER A 77 -18.71 32.89 -18.30
N THR A 78 -18.24 32.14 -19.30
CA THR A 78 -18.24 30.66 -19.25
C THR A 78 -17.29 30.09 -18.18
N ALA A 79 -16.18 30.79 -17.87
CA ALA A 79 -15.25 30.37 -16.82
C ALA A 79 -15.83 30.63 -15.41
N GLU A 80 -16.49 31.77 -15.22
CA GLU A 80 -17.21 32.12 -13.97
C GLU A 80 -18.34 31.12 -13.69
N ALA A 81 -19.17 30.82 -14.70
CA ALA A 81 -20.23 29.82 -14.59
C ALA A 81 -19.69 28.40 -14.31
N ARG A 82 -18.57 28.02 -14.94
CA ARG A 82 -17.89 26.75 -14.65
C ARG A 82 -17.40 26.70 -13.20
N GLN A 83 -16.78 27.76 -12.70
CA GLN A 83 -16.28 27.81 -11.32
C GLN A 83 -17.40 27.66 -10.28
N GLU A 84 -18.61 28.15 -10.56
CA GLU A 84 -19.77 27.88 -9.72
C GLU A 84 -20.23 26.41 -9.79
N ILE A 85 -20.26 25.80 -10.99
CA ILE A 85 -20.58 24.37 -11.14
C ILE A 85 -19.58 23.50 -10.37
N ASP A 86 -18.28 23.78 -10.50
CA ASP A 86 -17.20 23.07 -9.80
C ASP A 86 -17.36 23.21 -8.26
N ARG A 87 -17.74 24.40 -7.77
CA ARG A 87 -18.07 24.66 -6.35
C ARG A 87 -19.28 23.86 -5.87
N LEU A 88 -20.36 23.80 -6.65
CA LEU A 88 -21.57 23.05 -6.33
C LEU A 88 -21.34 21.54 -6.36
N HIS A 89 -20.52 21.04 -7.29
CA HIS A 89 -20.13 19.64 -7.37
C HIS A 89 -19.36 19.20 -6.11
N LEU A 90 -18.43 20.01 -5.63
CA LEU A 90 -17.72 19.75 -4.37
C LEU A 90 -18.66 19.71 -3.15
N GLN A 91 -19.68 20.58 -3.10
CA GLN A 91 -20.70 20.55 -2.04
C GLN A 91 -21.54 19.26 -2.12
N LEU A 92 -21.93 18.82 -3.31
CA LEU A 92 -22.65 17.57 -3.52
C LEU A 92 -21.81 16.33 -3.12
N GLN A 93 -20.50 16.33 -3.43
CA GLN A 93 -19.59 15.26 -3.03
C GLN A 93 -19.45 15.15 -1.51
N ASN A 94 -19.40 16.28 -0.80
CA ASN A 94 -19.40 16.30 0.67
C ASN A 94 -20.69 15.72 1.26
N LEU A 95 -21.86 16.03 0.68
CA LEU A 95 -23.15 15.47 1.12
C LEU A 95 -23.23 13.96 0.88
N TYR A 96 -22.70 13.44 -0.24
CA TYR A 96 -22.61 11.99 -0.45
C TYR A 96 -21.65 11.30 0.53
N TYR A 97 -20.57 11.95 0.94
CA TYR A 97 -19.69 11.45 2.00
C TYR A 97 -20.41 11.39 3.36
N GLU A 98 -21.12 12.46 3.73
CA GLU A 98 -21.92 12.52 4.97
C GLU A 98 -23.04 11.47 4.98
N GLN A 99 -23.79 11.32 3.88
CA GLN A 99 -24.79 10.26 3.72
C GLN A 99 -24.18 8.87 3.93
N ARG A 100 -23.03 8.59 3.29
CA ARG A 100 -22.35 7.29 3.41
C ARG A 100 -21.79 7.05 4.81
N HIS A 101 -21.35 8.08 5.51
CA HIS A 101 -20.95 8.00 6.92
C HIS A 101 -22.14 7.61 7.81
N LEU A 102 -23.24 8.36 7.72
CA LEU A 102 -24.44 8.12 8.51
C LEU A 102 -25.07 6.75 8.23
N THR A 103 -25.11 6.30 6.97
CA THR A 103 -25.55 4.92 6.65
C THR A 103 -24.63 3.86 7.26
N GLY A 104 -23.32 4.12 7.32
CA GLY A 104 -22.35 3.24 7.99
C GLY A 104 -22.53 3.20 9.51
N GLU A 105 -22.80 4.34 10.15
CA GLU A 105 -23.08 4.42 11.59
C GLU A 105 -24.42 3.75 11.94
N ILE A 106 -25.47 3.95 11.14
CA ILE A 106 -26.75 3.24 11.30
C ILE A 106 -26.54 1.72 11.22
N ALA A 107 -25.85 1.23 10.20
CA ALA A 107 -25.55 -0.20 10.06
C ALA A 107 -24.69 -0.74 11.22
N ALA A 108 -23.77 0.06 11.78
CA ALA A 108 -22.99 -0.29 12.96
C ALA A 108 -23.82 -0.32 14.26
N CYS A 109 -24.87 0.49 14.37
CA CYS A 109 -25.84 0.43 15.45
C CYS A 109 -26.80 -0.76 15.31
N GLU A 110 -27.29 -1.03 14.09
CA GLU A 110 -28.19 -2.16 13.80
C GLU A 110 -27.50 -3.53 13.95
N SER A 111 -26.20 -3.62 13.69
CA SER A 111 -25.40 -4.85 13.84
C SER A 111 -24.77 -5.02 15.25
N TYR A 112 -25.18 -4.20 16.23
CA TYR A 112 -24.68 -4.33 17.60
C TYR A 112 -25.24 -5.58 18.29
N ASP A 113 -24.37 -6.54 18.61
CA ASP A 113 -24.76 -7.77 19.30
C ASP A 113 -25.25 -7.50 20.74
N HIS A 114 -26.56 -7.48 20.91
CA HIS A 114 -27.21 -7.37 22.20
C HIS A 114 -27.12 -8.69 22.98
N LYS A 115 -26.16 -8.77 23.90
CA LYS A 115 -25.90 -9.93 24.79
C LYS A 115 -27.14 -10.63 25.36
N TYR A 116 -28.25 -9.92 25.61
CA TYR A 116 -29.49 -10.55 26.13
C TYR A 116 -30.09 -11.58 25.18
N LEU A 117 -29.87 -11.45 23.87
CA LEU A 117 -30.30 -12.42 22.84
C LEU A 117 -29.58 -13.77 22.96
N SER A 118 -28.44 -13.82 23.66
CA SER A 118 -27.66 -15.03 23.91
C SER A 118 -27.96 -15.72 25.25
N LEU A 119 -28.81 -15.13 26.12
CA LEU A 119 -29.21 -15.81 27.35
C LEU A 119 -30.22 -16.93 27.04
N PRO A 120 -30.00 -18.18 27.51
CA PRO A 120 -31.08 -19.16 27.57
C PRO A 120 -32.11 -18.65 28.58
N LEU A 121 -33.33 -18.41 28.08
CA LEU A 121 -34.50 -17.90 28.79
C LEU A 121 -35.68 -18.83 28.50
N ILE A 122 -36.60 -18.98 29.47
CA ILE A 122 -37.85 -19.70 29.28
C ILE A 122 -38.61 -19.12 28.06
N PRO A 123 -39.12 -19.95 27.12
CA PRO A 123 -39.93 -19.50 25.98
C PRO A 123 -41.08 -18.57 26.38
N VAL A 124 -41.49 -17.67 25.48
CA VAL A 124 -42.54 -16.67 25.76
C VAL A 124 -43.86 -17.34 26.15
N ASP A 125 -44.27 -18.36 25.41
CA ASP A 125 -45.54 -19.07 25.63
C ASP A 125 -45.57 -19.79 26.99
N GLU A 126 -44.44 -20.41 27.37
CA GLU A 126 -44.28 -21.09 28.66
C GLU A 126 -44.23 -20.07 29.82
N PHE A 127 -43.52 -18.95 29.66
CA PHE A 127 -43.49 -17.88 30.66
C PHE A 127 -44.87 -17.25 30.89
N LEU A 128 -45.63 -16.96 29.83
CA LEU A 128 -47.00 -16.44 29.93
C LEU A 128 -47.98 -17.46 30.54
N SER A 129 -47.75 -18.76 30.35
CA SER A 129 -48.53 -19.80 31.03
C SER A 129 -48.30 -19.86 32.55
N LEU A 130 -47.12 -19.42 33.01
CA LEU A 130 -46.73 -19.35 34.42
C LEU A 130 -47.10 -18.01 35.07
N PHE A 131 -47.09 -16.92 34.30
CA PHE A 131 -47.37 -15.55 34.75
C PHE A 131 -48.38 -14.84 33.82
N PRO A 132 -49.70 -15.16 33.92
CA PRO A 132 -50.73 -14.56 33.07
C PRO A 132 -50.84 -13.03 33.21
N ASP A 133 -50.53 -12.50 34.39
CA ASP A 133 -50.56 -11.06 34.73
C ASP A 133 -49.54 -10.20 33.95
N HIS A 134 -48.78 -10.80 33.02
CA HIS A 134 -47.78 -10.14 32.17
C HIS A 134 -48.12 -10.18 30.68
N GLN A 135 -49.31 -10.66 30.31
CA GLN A 135 -49.75 -10.80 28.91
C GLN A 135 -50.00 -9.46 28.18
N ASP A 136 -50.33 -8.39 28.92
CA ASP A 136 -50.63 -7.05 28.39
C ASP A 136 -49.41 -6.10 28.36
N LEU A 137 -48.20 -6.58 28.68
CA LEU A 137 -46.98 -5.75 28.72
C LEU A 137 -46.37 -5.55 27.32
N ASP A 138 -45.64 -4.44 27.13
CA ASP A 138 -44.85 -4.22 25.91
C ASP A 138 -43.76 -5.29 25.74
N ALA A 139 -43.36 -5.56 24.49
CA ALA A 139 -42.35 -6.57 24.16
C ALA A 139 -40.98 -6.32 24.85
N HIS A 140 -40.60 -5.06 25.08
CA HIS A 140 -39.39 -4.73 25.85
C HIS A 140 -39.57 -5.01 27.35
N GLU A 141 -40.71 -4.61 27.91
CA GLU A 141 -41.03 -4.81 29.34
C GLU A 141 -41.17 -6.30 29.68
N LEU A 142 -41.81 -7.08 28.80
CA LEU A 142 -41.92 -8.55 28.88
C LEU A 142 -40.56 -9.24 28.76
N MET A 143 -39.62 -8.71 27.99
CA MET A 143 -38.23 -9.21 27.99
C MET A 143 -37.52 -8.91 29.31
N MET A 144 -37.71 -7.71 29.86
CA MET A 144 -37.12 -7.31 31.15
C MET A 144 -37.67 -8.12 32.33
N THR A 145 -38.98 -8.41 32.38
CA THR A 145 -39.56 -9.28 33.43
C THR A 145 -39.05 -10.72 33.32
N ARG A 146 -38.95 -11.28 32.10
CA ARG A 146 -38.36 -12.62 31.85
C ARG A 146 -36.90 -12.72 32.32
N ILE A 147 -36.08 -11.70 32.02
CA ILE A 147 -34.67 -11.66 32.46
C ILE A 147 -34.56 -11.55 34.00
N ASN A 148 -35.40 -10.72 34.63
CA ASN A 148 -35.42 -10.57 36.09
C ASN A 148 -35.89 -11.85 36.81
N HIS A 149 -36.88 -12.56 36.25
CA HIS A 149 -37.30 -13.88 36.74
C HIS A 149 -36.16 -14.91 36.66
N GLU A 150 -35.51 -15.03 35.49
CA GLU A 150 -34.40 -15.96 35.29
C GLU A 150 -33.20 -15.64 36.21
N HIS A 151 -32.92 -14.35 36.47
CA HIS A 151 -31.94 -13.94 37.47
C HIS A 151 -32.31 -14.43 38.87
N ALA A 152 -33.55 -14.20 39.31
CA ALA A 152 -34.01 -14.59 40.64
C ALA A 152 -33.99 -16.11 40.85
N GLU A 153 -34.35 -16.91 39.84
CA GLU A 153 -34.24 -18.38 39.91
C GLU A 153 -32.78 -18.85 39.95
N ARG A 154 -31.89 -18.28 39.12
CA ARG A 154 -30.45 -18.61 39.18
C ARG A 154 -29.81 -18.22 40.51
N GLU A 155 -30.23 -17.12 41.11
CA GLU A 155 -29.77 -16.71 42.43
C GLU A 155 -30.23 -17.70 43.52
N LYS A 156 -31.50 -18.13 43.53
CA LYS A 156 -32.01 -19.18 44.43
C LYS A 156 -31.25 -20.50 44.26
N LEU A 157 -30.99 -20.91 43.01
CA LEU A 157 -30.25 -22.14 42.70
C LEU A 157 -28.80 -22.08 43.19
N GLU A 158 -28.10 -20.96 43.03
CA GLU A 158 -26.73 -20.78 43.54
C GLU A 158 -26.70 -20.68 45.07
N GLN A 159 -27.68 -20.03 45.71
CA GLN A 159 -27.83 -20.06 47.17
C GLN A 159 -28.03 -21.49 47.69
N ALA A 160 -28.96 -22.25 47.11
CA ALA A 160 -29.20 -23.65 47.46
C ALA A 160 -27.97 -24.54 47.22
N ARG A 161 -27.23 -24.33 46.12
CA ARG A 161 -25.95 -24.98 45.84
C ARG A 161 -24.92 -24.68 46.93
N GLN A 162 -24.82 -23.44 47.40
CA GLN A 162 -23.90 -23.07 48.47
C GLN A 162 -24.28 -23.68 49.82
N GLU A 163 -25.58 -23.79 50.14
CA GLU A 163 -26.05 -24.52 51.32
C GLU A 163 -25.74 -26.01 51.25
N LEU A 164 -25.99 -26.65 50.09
CA LEU A 164 -25.62 -28.05 49.86
C LEU A 164 -24.11 -28.29 49.93
N LEU A 165 -23.29 -27.35 49.46
CA LEU A 165 -21.83 -27.40 49.61
C LEU A 165 -21.39 -27.28 51.08
N LYS A 166 -21.96 -26.33 51.84
CA LYS A 166 -21.71 -26.21 53.30
C LYS A 166 -22.12 -27.49 54.03
N ARG A 167 -23.30 -28.05 53.72
CA ARG A 167 -23.80 -29.30 54.32
C ARG A 167 -22.94 -30.50 53.95
N LYS A 168 -22.44 -30.59 52.71
CA LYS A 168 -21.46 -31.60 52.28
C LYS A 168 -20.15 -31.48 53.05
N GLN A 169 -19.62 -30.26 53.23
CA GLN A 169 -18.40 -30.03 54.02
C GLN A 169 -18.59 -30.42 55.49
N ALA A 170 -19.73 -30.05 56.10
CA ALA A 170 -20.06 -30.43 57.47
C ALA A 170 -20.15 -31.96 57.65
N LEU A 171 -20.80 -32.68 56.72
CA LEU A 171 -20.88 -34.14 56.73
C LEU A 171 -19.51 -34.82 56.53
N ILE A 172 -18.63 -34.25 55.71
CA ILE A 172 -17.24 -34.74 55.56
C ILE A 172 -16.45 -34.55 56.87
N ALA A 173 -16.57 -33.37 57.50
CA ALA A 173 -15.94 -33.10 58.79
C ALA A 173 -16.48 -34.02 59.90
N GLU A 174 -17.79 -34.27 59.94
CA GLU A 174 -18.39 -35.21 60.89
C GLU A 174 -17.94 -36.66 60.63
N ASN A 175 -17.83 -37.09 59.37
CA ASN A 175 -17.37 -38.43 59.02
C ASN A 175 -15.89 -38.63 59.40
N ASN A 176 -15.03 -37.64 59.11
CA ASN A 176 -13.64 -37.63 59.57
C ASN A 176 -13.56 -37.66 61.10
N LYS A 177 -14.35 -36.84 61.81
CA LYS A 177 -14.35 -36.85 63.27
C LYS A 177 -14.81 -38.19 63.83
N ARG A 178 -15.88 -38.80 63.29
CA ARG A 178 -16.32 -40.16 63.68
C ARG A 178 -15.24 -41.22 63.43
N LYS A 179 -14.40 -41.05 62.40
CA LYS A 179 -13.25 -41.91 62.10
C LYS A 179 -12.09 -41.70 63.09
N GLU A 180 -11.84 -40.48 63.53
CA GLU A 180 -10.90 -40.15 64.60
C GLU A 180 -11.41 -40.66 65.97
N ASP A 181 -12.69 -40.46 66.28
CA ASP A 181 -13.36 -40.99 67.47
C ASP A 181 -13.29 -42.54 67.50
N LEU A 182 -13.44 -43.21 66.35
CA LEU A 182 -13.23 -44.67 66.22
C LEU A 182 -11.78 -45.09 66.47
N ALA A 183 -10.80 -44.40 65.85
CA ALA A 183 -9.38 -44.71 66.06
C ALA A 183 -8.92 -44.44 67.50
N ASN A 184 -9.49 -43.43 68.16
CA ASN A 184 -9.32 -43.19 69.59
C ASN A 184 -9.96 -44.30 70.42
N LEU A 185 -11.12 -44.85 70.02
CA LEU A 185 -11.76 -45.96 70.71
C LEU A 185 -10.96 -47.26 70.59
N ASP A 186 -10.36 -47.53 69.43
CA ASP A 186 -9.42 -48.65 69.23
C ASP A 186 -8.18 -48.47 70.12
N GLN A 187 -7.59 -47.26 70.17
CA GLN A 187 -6.45 -46.95 71.03
C GLN A 187 -6.81 -46.99 72.53
N ASP A 188 -8.01 -46.57 72.92
CA ASP A 188 -8.49 -46.67 74.30
C ASP A 188 -8.84 -48.11 74.68
N LEU A 189 -9.16 -48.98 73.70
CA LEU A 189 -9.30 -50.42 73.90
C LEU A 189 -7.93 -51.10 74.09
N GLU A 190 -6.91 -50.74 73.32
CA GLU A 190 -5.52 -51.14 73.58
C GLU A 190 -5.09 -50.68 74.99
N ARG A 191 -5.31 -49.41 75.32
CA ARG A 191 -5.06 -48.88 76.68
C ARG A 191 -5.89 -49.58 77.74
N PHE A 192 -7.08 -50.08 77.47
CA PHE A 192 -7.88 -50.84 78.45
C PHE A 192 -7.34 -52.26 78.66
N ILE A 193 -6.72 -52.86 77.64
CA ILE A 193 -6.00 -54.14 77.77
C ILE A 193 -4.73 -53.92 78.61
N ASP A 194 -3.97 -52.86 78.32
CA ASP A 194 -2.80 -52.46 79.12
C ASP A 194 -3.19 -52.05 80.56
N HIS A 195 -4.28 -51.30 80.74
CA HIS A 195 -4.79 -50.96 82.07
C HIS A 195 -5.41 -52.15 82.79
N ALA A 196 -5.93 -53.18 82.11
CA ALA A 196 -6.32 -54.42 82.77
C ALA A 196 -5.10 -55.19 83.29
N LEU A 197 -3.99 -55.18 82.54
CA LEU A 197 -2.69 -55.69 83.00
C LEU A 197 -2.12 -54.86 84.18
N VAL A 198 -2.26 -53.53 84.14
CA VAL A 198 -1.71 -52.62 85.17
C VAL A 198 -2.61 -52.46 86.41
N MET A 199 -3.94 -52.53 86.30
CA MET A 199 -4.87 -52.42 87.45
C MET A 199 -4.87 -53.66 88.36
N ILE A 200 -4.23 -54.75 87.94
CA ILE A 200 -3.84 -55.85 88.83
C ILE A 200 -2.74 -55.40 89.82
N SER A 201 -2.05 -54.26 89.59
CA SER A 201 -0.81 -53.88 90.29
C SER A 201 -0.86 -52.70 91.27
N LYS A 202 -1.85 -51.78 91.21
CA LYS A 202 -1.98 -50.59 92.12
C LYS A 202 -3.27 -49.79 91.89
N ASN A 203 -3.77 -49.07 92.91
CA ASN A 203 -4.67 -47.92 92.69
C ASN A 203 -4.82 -46.93 93.89
N GLU A 204 -4.62 -45.62 93.60
CA GLU A 204 -4.62 -44.38 94.44
C GLU A 204 -4.66 -43.14 93.46
N ASP A 205 -5.17 -41.92 93.68
CA ASP A 205 -6.05 -41.26 94.69
C ASP A 205 -6.82 -40.03 94.03
N LEU A 206 -7.01 -38.84 94.66
CA LEU A 206 -8.10 -37.87 94.31
C LEU A 206 -7.78 -36.33 94.13
N ALA A 207 -8.65 -35.61 93.35
CA ALA A 207 -9.16 -34.19 93.38
C ALA A 207 -8.28 -32.92 93.02
N SER A 208 -8.79 -31.66 92.78
CA SER A 208 -9.95 -31.07 92.01
C SER A 208 -9.98 -29.47 91.92
N SER A 209 -10.83 -28.86 91.05
CA SER A 209 -11.46 -27.47 91.13
C SER A 209 -10.63 -26.16 90.84
N GLN A 210 -11.12 -24.91 90.53
CA GLN A 210 -12.37 -24.23 90.00
C GLN A 210 -12.09 -22.74 89.48
N THR A 211 -13.07 -21.86 89.13
CA THR A 211 -12.90 -20.68 88.17
C THR A 211 -13.34 -19.17 88.52
N PRO A 212 -14.27 -18.37 87.85
CA PRO A 212 -13.96 -16.98 87.33
C PRO A 212 -15.01 -15.78 87.43
N SER A 213 -14.70 -14.56 86.86
CA SER A 213 -15.59 -13.52 86.17
C SER A 213 -15.66 -11.99 86.60
N THR A 214 -16.49 -11.12 85.93
CA THR A 214 -16.41 -9.60 85.69
C THR A 214 -17.77 -8.94 85.22
N PRO A 215 -18.04 -7.67 84.68
CA PRO A 215 -17.40 -6.28 84.53
C PRO A 215 -18.36 -4.97 84.60
N ALA A 216 -17.94 -3.77 84.08
CA ALA A 216 -18.70 -2.55 83.54
C ALA A 216 -19.23 -1.38 84.49
N ASN A 217 -19.74 -0.15 84.15
CA ASN A 217 -20.00 0.68 82.91
C ASN A 217 -20.34 2.25 83.13
N ASP A 218 -20.59 3.07 82.05
CA ASP A 218 -21.44 4.34 81.87
C ASP A 218 -21.08 5.80 82.42
N THR A 219 -21.68 7.00 82.07
CA THR A 219 -22.23 7.69 80.81
C THR A 219 -22.84 9.16 80.97
N MET A 220 -22.96 10.01 79.89
CA MET A 220 -23.77 11.30 79.62
C MET A 220 -23.45 12.72 80.24
N SER A 221 -24.00 13.93 79.87
CA SER A 221 -24.44 14.61 78.56
C SER A 221 -25.03 16.10 78.61
N SER A 222 -24.67 17.02 77.66
CA SER A 222 -25.41 18.20 77.02
C SER A 222 -25.65 19.64 77.65
N LYS A 223 -25.47 20.75 76.87
CA LYS A 223 -26.45 21.84 76.44
C LYS A 223 -25.91 23.24 75.96
N THR A 224 -26.81 24.01 75.31
CA THR A 224 -26.75 25.36 74.62
C THR A 224 -26.33 26.60 75.46
N GLY A 225 -25.96 27.79 74.94
CA GLY A 225 -25.73 28.27 73.56
C GLY A 225 -26.02 29.79 73.35
N ALA A 226 -25.09 30.61 72.82
CA ALA A 226 -25.29 32.04 72.47
C ALA A 226 -24.25 32.60 71.46
N ARG A 227 -24.59 33.66 70.70
CA ARG A 227 -23.81 34.21 69.57
C ARG A 227 -22.67 35.14 70.02
N ARG A 228 -21.45 34.93 69.49
CA ARG A 228 -20.28 35.83 69.64
C ARG A 228 -19.64 36.11 68.27
N LEU A 229 -18.69 37.07 68.22
CA LEU A 229 -17.66 37.14 67.18
C LEU A 229 -17.04 35.74 66.95
N PRO A 230 -16.58 35.40 65.73
CA PRO A 230 -15.98 34.09 65.46
C PRO A 230 -14.84 33.86 66.48
N PRO A 231 -14.97 32.84 67.35
CA PRO A 231 -13.97 32.63 68.39
C PRO A 231 -12.63 32.25 67.76
N PRO A 232 -11.50 32.45 68.47
CA PRO A 232 -10.25 31.82 68.05
C PRO A 232 -10.50 30.32 67.85
N GLU A 233 -10.14 29.79 66.66
CA GLU A 233 -10.47 28.41 66.26
C GLU A 233 -10.07 27.44 67.39
N THR A 234 -11.03 26.66 67.90
CA THR A 234 -10.73 25.66 68.94
C THR A 234 -9.70 24.67 68.38
N PRO A 235 -8.78 24.12 69.21
CA PRO A 235 -7.74 23.22 68.72
C PRO A 235 -8.33 21.99 67.99
N GLU A 236 -9.52 21.57 68.39
CA GLU A 236 -10.32 20.52 67.73
C GLU A 236 -10.81 20.95 66.34
N ALA A 237 -11.30 22.18 66.17
CA ALA A 237 -11.70 22.72 64.87
C ALA A 237 -10.50 22.87 63.92
N ILE A 238 -9.32 23.21 64.43
CA ILE A 238 -8.07 23.23 63.64
C ILE A 238 -7.70 21.81 63.22
N GLN A 239 -7.79 20.82 64.12
CA GLN A 239 -7.51 19.42 63.79
C GLN A 239 -8.52 18.82 62.80
N THR A 240 -9.81 19.10 62.92
CA THR A 240 -10.82 18.61 61.96
C THR A 240 -10.65 19.29 60.60
N ARG A 241 -10.40 20.61 60.56
CA ARG A 241 -10.03 21.34 59.34
C ARG A 241 -8.80 20.74 58.66
N PHE A 242 -7.74 20.43 59.41
CA PHE A 242 -6.56 19.77 58.87
C PHE A 242 -6.87 18.36 58.33
N LYS A 243 -7.63 17.55 59.08
CA LYS A 243 -8.08 16.21 58.63
C LYS A 243 -8.93 16.27 57.36
N VAL A 244 -9.83 17.25 57.23
CA VAL A 244 -10.64 17.45 56.02
C VAL A 244 -9.78 17.87 54.82
N ILE A 245 -8.88 18.84 54.99
CA ILE A 245 -7.95 19.26 53.91
C ILE A 245 -7.05 18.09 53.50
N ALA A 246 -6.52 17.32 54.46
CA ALA A 246 -5.72 16.13 54.20
C ALA A 246 -6.51 15.03 53.48
N ALA A 247 -7.79 14.81 53.83
CA ALA A 247 -8.66 13.87 53.14
C ALA A 247 -8.95 14.29 51.69
N PHE A 248 -9.22 15.58 51.44
CA PHE A 248 -9.35 16.10 50.07
C PHE A 248 -8.07 15.90 49.26
N TRP A 249 -6.90 16.21 49.82
CA TRP A 249 -5.62 15.97 49.14
C TRP A 249 -5.33 14.48 48.93
N ALA A 250 -5.71 13.60 49.86
CA ALA A 250 -5.61 12.16 49.68
C ALA A 250 -6.49 11.66 48.52
N VAL A 251 -7.75 12.12 48.43
CA VAL A 251 -8.63 11.78 47.29
C VAL A 251 -8.06 12.32 45.96
N ILE A 252 -7.54 13.54 45.95
CA ILE A 252 -6.90 14.13 44.75
C ILE A 252 -5.66 13.34 44.33
N ILE A 253 -4.81 12.90 45.27
CA ILE A 253 -3.55 12.21 44.96
C ILE A 253 -3.76 10.72 44.62
N PHE A 254 -4.60 10.00 45.37
CA PHE A 254 -4.78 8.55 45.19
C PHE A 254 -5.92 8.16 44.24
N LEU A 255 -6.86 9.07 43.96
CA LEU A 255 -8.00 8.80 43.07
C LEU A 255 -8.05 9.77 41.89
N GLY A 256 -8.02 11.07 42.17
CA GLY A 256 -8.16 12.13 41.16
C GLY A 256 -7.04 12.10 40.11
N PHE A 257 -5.78 12.14 40.52
CA PHE A 257 -4.63 12.18 39.63
C PHE A 257 -4.46 10.88 38.81
N PRO A 258 -4.58 9.65 39.37
CA PRO A 258 -4.51 8.43 38.59
C PRO A 258 -5.65 8.27 37.58
N ILE A 259 -6.88 8.67 37.93
CA ILE A 259 -8.01 8.67 36.99
C ILE A 259 -7.77 9.72 35.90
N TRP A 260 -7.47 10.97 36.27
CA TRP A 260 -7.21 12.05 35.32
C TRP A 260 -6.11 11.67 34.33
N TRP A 261 -4.95 11.21 34.82
CA TRP A 261 -3.83 10.76 34.00
C TRP A 261 -4.23 9.65 33.03
N LYS A 262 -4.97 8.62 33.49
CA LYS A 262 -5.46 7.53 32.64
C LYS A 262 -6.50 7.98 31.61
N THR A 263 -7.27 9.03 31.90
CA THR A 263 -8.26 9.59 30.96
C THR A 263 -7.68 10.62 29.98
N THR A 264 -6.53 11.24 30.28
CA THR A 264 -5.88 12.22 29.40
C THR A 264 -4.66 11.67 28.65
N SER A 265 -4.14 10.50 29.05
CA SER A 265 -3.14 9.73 28.31
C SER A 265 -3.71 9.20 26.99
N ILE A 266 -3.04 9.51 25.88
CA ILE A 266 -3.35 8.94 24.57
C ILE A 266 -2.97 7.45 24.58
N TYR A 267 -3.83 6.58 24.02
CA TYR A 267 -3.50 5.16 23.88
C TYR A 267 -2.38 4.97 22.86
N ARG A 268 -1.34 4.25 23.27
CA ARG A 268 -0.18 3.91 22.45
C ARG A 268 0.20 2.45 22.65
N ALA A 269 -0.02 1.63 21.62
CA ALA A 269 0.49 0.27 21.56
C ALA A 269 2.03 0.27 21.56
N ARG A 270 2.63 -0.80 22.08
CA ARG A 270 4.09 -1.01 22.02
C ARG A 270 4.46 -1.62 20.67
N LEU A 271 5.44 -1.03 20.00
CA LEU A 271 6.03 -1.55 18.76
C LEU A 271 7.44 -2.10 19.04
N PRO A 272 7.90 -3.12 18.30
CA PRO A 272 9.26 -3.65 18.36
C PRO A 272 10.25 -2.73 17.61
N ILE A 273 10.49 -1.52 18.12
CA ILE A 273 11.28 -0.48 17.46
C ILE A 273 12.68 -0.97 17.06
N GLN A 274 13.34 -1.77 17.91
CA GLN A 274 14.66 -2.33 17.63
C GLN A 274 14.63 -3.21 16.37
N ASP A 275 13.72 -4.16 16.30
CA ASP A 275 13.57 -5.11 15.19
C ASP A 275 13.23 -4.38 13.87
N MET A 276 12.39 -3.33 13.95
CA MET A 276 12.05 -2.46 12.81
C MET A 276 13.27 -1.70 12.26
N VAL A 277 14.15 -1.21 13.14
CA VAL A 277 15.39 -0.51 12.74
C VAL A 277 16.46 -1.50 12.26
N GLU A 278 16.61 -2.67 12.89
CA GLU A 278 17.55 -3.71 12.44
C GLU A 278 17.12 -4.37 11.12
N GLY A 279 15.82 -4.40 10.82
CA GLY A 279 15.30 -4.71 9.48
C GLY A 279 15.72 -3.66 8.45
N ALA A 280 15.45 -2.38 8.73
CA ALA A 280 15.79 -1.27 7.84
C ALA A 280 17.30 -1.10 7.58
N ASP A 281 18.14 -1.37 8.58
CA ASP A 281 19.60 -1.33 8.48
C ASP A 281 20.21 -2.53 7.70
N GLY A 282 19.41 -3.47 7.21
CA GLY A 282 19.91 -4.68 6.53
C GLY A 282 20.71 -5.61 7.45
N LYS A 283 20.39 -5.61 8.76
CA LYS A 283 21.00 -6.50 9.77
C LYS A 283 20.18 -7.79 9.89
N ALA A 284 18.85 -7.68 10.02
CA ALA A 284 17.96 -8.84 10.15
C ALA A 284 17.87 -9.65 8.85
N CYS A 285 17.67 -8.97 7.71
CA CYS A 285 17.74 -9.58 6.39
C CYS A 285 18.89 -9.00 5.56
N ARG A 286 19.63 -9.92 4.92
CA ARG A 286 20.44 -9.63 3.73
C ARG A 286 19.94 -10.59 2.64
N PRO A 287 19.35 -10.08 1.54
CA PRO A 287 18.87 -10.93 0.47
C PRO A 287 20.04 -11.54 -0.29
N VAL A 288 19.88 -12.82 -0.63
CA VAL A 288 20.82 -13.60 -1.46
C VAL A 288 19.98 -14.32 -2.50
N PHE A 289 20.49 -14.42 -3.72
CA PHE A 289 19.83 -15.02 -4.87
C PHE A 289 20.65 -16.23 -5.34
N PRO A 290 20.42 -17.43 -4.75
CA PRO A 290 20.99 -18.68 -5.24
C PRO A 290 20.15 -19.18 -6.41
N LEU A 291 20.59 -18.92 -7.64
CA LEU A 291 19.88 -19.33 -8.86
C LEU A 291 20.26 -20.77 -9.19
N GLU A 292 19.31 -21.70 -9.07
CA GLU A 292 19.51 -23.10 -9.43
C GLU A 292 19.48 -23.28 -10.95
N ILE A 293 20.57 -23.83 -11.48
CA ILE A 293 20.73 -24.14 -12.91
C ILE A 293 20.85 -25.66 -13.05
N ARG A 294 19.89 -26.27 -13.75
CA ARG A 294 19.85 -27.72 -13.98
C ARG A 294 20.64 -28.09 -15.22
N PHE A 295 21.46 -29.13 -15.15
CA PHE A 295 22.22 -29.68 -16.27
C PHE A 295 21.60 -30.99 -16.74
N GLU A 296 21.19 -31.04 -18.01
CA GLU A 296 20.77 -32.25 -18.72
C GLU A 296 21.93 -32.73 -19.60
N THR A 297 22.46 -33.92 -19.32
CA THR A 297 23.60 -34.51 -20.06
C THR A 297 23.24 -35.88 -20.67
N PRO A 298 22.28 -35.96 -21.61
CA PRO A 298 21.73 -37.23 -22.12
C PRO A 298 22.72 -38.10 -22.91
N SER A 299 23.95 -37.62 -23.13
CA SER A 299 24.99 -38.25 -23.95
C SER A 299 26.33 -38.43 -23.23
N LEU A 300 26.42 -38.14 -21.92
CA LEU A 300 27.65 -38.24 -21.13
C LEU A 300 27.46 -39.24 -19.97
N PRO A 301 28.47 -40.05 -19.62
CA PRO A 301 28.48 -40.81 -18.36
C PRO A 301 28.36 -39.88 -17.15
N GLU A 302 27.66 -40.30 -16.11
CA GLU A 302 27.46 -39.51 -14.88
C GLU A 302 28.76 -38.98 -14.29
N SER A 303 29.82 -39.79 -14.27
CA SER A 303 31.14 -39.41 -13.75
C SER A 303 31.79 -38.25 -14.51
N GLU A 304 31.61 -38.22 -15.83
CA GLU A 304 32.10 -37.13 -16.69
C GLU A 304 31.19 -35.89 -16.56
N ALA A 305 29.87 -36.09 -16.44
CA ALA A 305 28.91 -35.02 -16.20
C ALA A 305 29.17 -34.31 -14.85
N TYR A 306 29.41 -35.05 -13.76
CA TYR A 306 29.79 -34.48 -12.46
C TYR A 306 31.15 -33.78 -12.49
N HIS A 307 32.11 -34.26 -13.30
CA HIS A 307 33.41 -33.59 -13.48
C HIS A 307 33.26 -32.27 -14.25
N LEU A 308 32.49 -32.25 -15.34
CA LEU A 308 32.15 -31.05 -16.10
C LEU A 308 31.37 -30.04 -15.25
N LEU A 309 30.40 -30.51 -14.45
CA LEU A 309 29.63 -29.65 -13.54
C LEU A 309 30.53 -29.01 -12.49
N ARG A 310 31.42 -29.79 -11.83
CA ARG A 310 32.34 -29.26 -10.81
C ARG A 310 33.33 -28.25 -11.38
N THR A 311 33.93 -28.53 -12.55
CA THR A 311 34.87 -27.61 -13.20
C THR A 311 34.17 -26.34 -13.70
N THR A 312 32.94 -26.44 -14.19
CA THR A 312 32.11 -25.27 -14.56
C THR A 312 31.72 -24.45 -13.35
N GLN A 313 31.29 -25.08 -12.24
CA GLN A 313 30.97 -24.38 -10.99
C GLN A 313 32.19 -23.64 -10.42
N HIS A 314 33.38 -24.27 -10.40
CA HIS A 314 34.61 -23.61 -9.96
C HIS A 314 34.92 -22.38 -10.82
N THR A 315 34.91 -22.53 -12.15
CA THR A 315 35.12 -21.42 -13.10
C THR A 315 34.11 -20.29 -12.89
N LEU A 316 32.88 -20.63 -12.51
CA LEU A 316 31.78 -19.67 -12.33
C LEU A 316 31.80 -18.96 -10.98
N ASP A 317 32.28 -19.60 -9.91
CA ASP A 317 32.59 -18.93 -8.64
C ASP A 317 33.84 -18.05 -8.76
N ASP A 318 34.89 -18.49 -9.48
CA ASP A 318 36.09 -17.66 -9.78
C ASP A 318 35.73 -16.35 -10.51
N LEU A 319 34.78 -16.42 -11.44
CA LEU A 319 34.28 -15.27 -12.22
C LEU A 319 33.28 -14.39 -11.46
N ASN A 320 32.83 -14.76 -10.25
CA ASN A 320 31.75 -14.05 -9.56
C ASN A 320 32.21 -13.09 -8.45
N GLU A 321 32.40 -11.83 -8.83
CA GLU A 321 32.67 -10.72 -7.91
C GLU A 321 31.52 -10.39 -6.92
N PHE A 322 30.33 -11.00 -7.01
CA PHE A 322 29.14 -10.58 -6.24
C PHE A 322 28.52 -11.68 -5.38
N SER A 323 28.82 -11.62 -4.09
CA SER A 323 28.39 -12.57 -3.04
C SER A 323 26.88 -12.62 -2.76
N ALA A 324 26.07 -11.69 -3.27
CA ALA A 324 24.62 -11.74 -3.14
C ALA A 324 23.93 -12.51 -4.29
N HIS A 325 24.61 -12.78 -5.41
CA HIS A 325 24.02 -13.42 -6.59
C HIS A 325 24.90 -14.59 -7.04
N HIS A 326 24.48 -15.82 -6.73
CA HIS A 326 25.25 -17.04 -7.02
C HIS A 326 24.50 -17.96 -7.96
N LEU A 327 25.16 -18.34 -9.06
CA LEU A 327 24.68 -19.42 -9.93
C LEU A 327 25.14 -20.77 -9.34
N ARG A 328 24.20 -21.69 -9.14
CA ARG A 328 24.43 -22.99 -8.50
C ARG A 328 23.99 -24.12 -9.42
N LEU A 329 24.97 -24.87 -9.92
CA LEU A 329 24.77 -25.93 -10.90
C LEU A 329 24.35 -27.24 -10.19
N LYS A 330 23.31 -27.91 -10.70
CA LYS A 330 22.93 -29.28 -10.29
C LYS A 330 22.70 -30.15 -11.51
N LEU A 331 23.05 -31.43 -11.42
CA LEU A 331 22.70 -32.41 -12.44
C LEU A 331 21.19 -32.74 -12.33
N SER A 332 20.56 -33.14 -13.42
CA SER A 332 19.19 -33.68 -13.36
C SER A 332 19.22 -35.12 -12.85
N ASP A 333 18.41 -35.43 -11.83
CA ASP A 333 18.18 -36.81 -11.41
C ASP A 333 17.25 -37.51 -12.42
N ASP A 334 17.67 -38.64 -12.98
CA ASP A 334 17.01 -39.34 -14.12
C ASP A 334 15.68 -40.05 -13.75
N HIS A 335 15.14 -39.75 -12.56
CA HIS A 335 13.90 -40.33 -12.03
C HIS A 335 12.69 -39.38 -12.03
N THR A 336 12.85 -38.09 -12.33
CA THR A 336 11.70 -37.19 -12.57
C THR A 336 11.39 -37.12 -14.07
N ILE A 337 10.55 -38.05 -14.55
CA ILE A 337 9.89 -37.91 -15.85
C ILE A 337 8.89 -36.75 -15.73
N ALA A 338 9.35 -35.54 -16.02
CA ALA A 338 8.48 -34.40 -16.20
C ALA A 338 7.70 -34.58 -17.50
N SER A 339 6.40 -34.85 -17.39
CA SER A 339 5.47 -34.69 -18.51
C SER A 339 5.41 -33.21 -18.92
N ASP A 340 5.35 -32.92 -20.22
CA ASP A 340 5.34 -31.55 -20.81
C ASP A 340 4.12 -30.65 -20.41
N GLN A 341 3.38 -30.99 -19.35
CA GLN A 341 2.23 -30.24 -18.85
C GLN A 341 2.56 -29.25 -17.72
N ASP A 342 3.72 -29.38 -17.05
CA ASP A 342 4.14 -28.44 -15.98
C ASP A 342 4.50 -27.02 -16.50
N ILE A 343 4.45 -26.79 -17.81
CA ILE A 343 4.79 -25.51 -18.47
C ILE A 343 3.73 -24.42 -18.21
N LEU A 344 2.52 -24.79 -17.79
CA LEU A 344 1.48 -23.87 -17.35
C LEU A 344 1.16 -24.11 -15.87
N GLY A 345 1.62 -23.19 -15.01
CA GLY A 345 1.63 -23.36 -13.55
C GLY A 345 0.25 -23.40 -12.88
N GLN A 346 -0.43 -24.55 -12.96
CA GLN A 346 -1.62 -24.88 -12.18
C GLN A 346 -1.39 -26.17 -11.38
N SER A 347 -1.79 -26.16 -10.10
CA SER A 347 -1.71 -27.30 -9.16
C SER A 347 -0.31 -27.80 -8.74
N GLN A 348 0.59 -26.89 -8.33
CA GLN A 348 1.62 -27.31 -7.36
C GLN A 348 0.95 -27.73 -6.03
N SER A 349 1.16 -28.99 -5.63
CA SER A 349 0.76 -29.49 -4.32
C SER A 349 1.65 -28.90 -3.22
N ALA A 350 1.06 -28.60 -2.06
CA ALA A 350 1.70 -27.83 -0.98
C ALA A 350 2.75 -28.63 -0.16
N THR A 351 3.55 -29.48 -0.81
CA THR A 351 4.37 -30.52 -0.15
C THR A 351 5.83 -30.59 -0.59
N ASP A 352 6.24 -29.99 -1.71
CA ASP A 352 7.61 -30.13 -2.22
C ASP A 352 8.48 -28.89 -1.94
N ARG A 353 9.39 -29.00 -0.96
CA ARG A 353 10.27 -27.90 -0.51
C ARG A 353 11.52 -27.75 -1.40
N LYS A 354 11.33 -27.66 -2.71
CA LYS A 354 12.42 -27.51 -3.68
C LYS A 354 12.63 -26.03 -4.06
N ALA A 355 13.83 -25.72 -4.53
CA ALA A 355 14.16 -24.40 -5.07
C ALA A 355 13.63 -24.23 -6.50
N ASP A 356 13.39 -22.98 -6.91
CA ASP A 356 12.89 -22.66 -8.24
C ASP A 356 13.99 -22.85 -9.30
N ILE A 357 13.77 -23.76 -10.25
CA ILE A 357 14.69 -23.99 -11.39
C ILE A 357 14.71 -22.73 -12.25
N THR A 358 15.87 -22.07 -12.32
CA THR A 358 16.00 -20.79 -13.01
C THR A 358 16.40 -20.95 -14.49
N LEU A 359 17.19 -21.99 -14.80
CA LEU A 359 17.60 -22.30 -16.17
C LEU A 359 17.91 -23.79 -16.30
N THR A 360 17.46 -24.41 -17.39
CA THR A 360 17.90 -25.75 -17.79
C THR A 360 18.93 -25.65 -18.91
N VAL A 361 20.15 -26.14 -18.67
CA VAL A 361 21.23 -26.22 -19.66
C VAL A 361 21.30 -27.66 -20.16
N ARG A 362 21.04 -27.88 -21.45
CA ARG A 362 21.09 -29.21 -22.07
C ARG A 362 22.29 -29.33 -22.99
N LEU A 363 23.16 -30.29 -22.69
CA LEU A 363 24.39 -30.52 -23.43
C LEU A 363 24.15 -31.54 -24.55
N LEU A 364 24.47 -31.16 -25.79
CA LEU A 364 24.20 -31.95 -27.00
C LEU A 364 25.47 -32.08 -27.85
N PRO A 365 25.93 -33.30 -28.19
CA PRO A 365 27.11 -33.49 -29.02
C PRO A 365 26.80 -33.19 -30.49
N ARG A 366 27.70 -32.51 -31.19
CA ARG A 366 27.61 -32.28 -32.64
C ARG A 366 28.99 -32.32 -33.28
N GLU A 367 29.18 -33.22 -34.24
CA GLU A 367 30.49 -33.49 -34.85
C GLU A 367 30.93 -32.41 -35.86
N ASP A 368 29.98 -31.71 -36.50
CA ASP A 368 30.24 -30.67 -37.52
C ASP A 368 30.81 -29.34 -36.95
N LEU A 369 31.07 -29.27 -35.64
CA LEU A 369 31.50 -28.04 -34.96
C LEU A 369 32.99 -28.08 -34.58
N SER A 370 33.72 -27.00 -34.89
CA SER A 370 35.08 -26.78 -34.37
C SER A 370 35.10 -26.08 -33.00
N THR A 371 34.03 -25.37 -32.65
CA THR A 371 33.86 -24.65 -31.38
C THR A 371 32.47 -24.91 -30.81
N PRO A 372 32.27 -24.84 -29.47
CA PRO A 372 30.95 -24.89 -28.87
C PRO A 372 30.03 -23.77 -29.39
N ARG A 373 28.72 -23.95 -29.27
CA ARG A 373 27.69 -22.94 -29.54
C ARG A 373 26.50 -23.08 -28.60
N SER A 374 25.95 -21.96 -28.15
CA SER A 374 24.73 -21.88 -27.36
C SER A 374 23.51 -21.53 -28.23
N GLU A 375 22.33 -21.97 -27.80
CA GLU A 375 21.03 -21.60 -28.39
C GLU A 375 19.99 -21.53 -27.26
N LEU A 376 19.52 -20.32 -26.93
CA LEU A 376 18.48 -20.10 -25.93
C LEU A 376 17.09 -20.14 -26.59
N HIS A 377 16.22 -21.02 -26.12
CA HIS A 377 14.86 -21.14 -26.63
C HIS A 377 14.01 -19.90 -26.26
N PRO A 378 13.22 -19.34 -27.19
CA PRO A 378 12.45 -18.10 -26.94
C PRO A 378 11.27 -18.31 -25.97
N ASP A 379 10.67 -19.50 -25.99
CA ASP A 379 9.40 -19.79 -25.31
C ASP A 379 9.59 -20.61 -24.02
N THR A 380 10.83 -20.90 -23.62
CA THR A 380 11.16 -21.65 -22.40
C THR A 380 12.41 -21.10 -21.69
N THR A 381 12.67 -21.56 -20.47
CA THR A 381 13.93 -21.31 -19.74
C THR A 381 14.94 -22.44 -20.00
N ARG A 382 15.21 -22.73 -21.28
CA ARG A 382 16.17 -23.77 -21.70
C ARG A 382 17.24 -23.22 -22.64
N LEU A 383 18.48 -23.55 -22.34
CA LEU A 383 19.69 -23.26 -23.13
C LEU A 383 20.25 -24.58 -23.66
N ASP A 384 20.21 -24.79 -24.97
CA ASP A 384 20.91 -25.90 -25.61
C ASP A 384 22.36 -25.49 -25.86
N VAL A 385 23.31 -26.33 -25.45
CA VAL A 385 24.75 -26.13 -25.67
C VAL A 385 25.28 -27.26 -26.54
N TYR A 386 25.58 -26.92 -27.79
CA TYR A 386 26.19 -27.83 -28.74
C TYR A 386 27.70 -27.86 -28.56
N TYR A 387 28.29 -29.04 -28.34
CA TYR A 387 29.72 -29.21 -28.13
C TYR A 387 30.29 -30.29 -29.06
N PRO A 388 31.54 -30.15 -29.54
CA PRO A 388 32.21 -31.23 -30.24
C PRO A 388 32.71 -32.29 -29.23
N PRO A 389 32.55 -33.60 -29.50
CA PRO A 389 32.98 -34.66 -28.58
C PRO A 389 34.48 -34.61 -28.20
N SER A 390 35.33 -34.01 -29.04
CA SER A 390 36.76 -33.81 -28.80
C SER A 390 37.09 -32.80 -27.69
N GLN A 391 36.10 -32.08 -27.14
CA GLN A 391 36.27 -31.10 -26.06
C GLN A 391 35.70 -31.55 -24.71
N ILE A 392 35.33 -32.83 -24.57
CA ILE A 392 35.00 -33.43 -23.27
C ILE A 392 36.25 -33.34 -22.35
N PRO A 393 36.13 -32.83 -21.11
CA PRO A 393 37.30 -32.62 -20.26
C PRO A 393 37.97 -33.93 -19.83
N PRO A 394 39.28 -34.16 -20.10
CA PRO A 394 40.00 -35.23 -19.43
C PRO A 394 40.09 -34.91 -17.92
N PRO A 395 40.09 -35.92 -17.03
CA PRO A 395 40.05 -35.73 -15.56
C PRO A 395 41.33 -35.13 -14.95
N SER A 396 42.22 -34.58 -15.76
CA SER A 396 43.48 -33.92 -15.38
C SER A 396 43.54 -32.44 -15.80
N ALA A 397 42.52 -31.92 -16.49
CA ALA A 397 42.48 -30.53 -16.95
C ALA A 397 41.91 -29.60 -15.85
N SER A 398 42.71 -28.63 -15.41
CA SER A 398 42.31 -27.65 -14.39
C SER A 398 41.29 -26.62 -14.88
N SER A 399 41.33 -26.27 -16.17
CA SER A 399 40.47 -25.26 -16.79
C SER A 399 40.02 -25.70 -18.20
N PRO A 400 39.00 -26.58 -18.30
CA PRO A 400 38.50 -27.07 -19.57
C PRO A 400 37.94 -25.96 -20.48
N PRO A 401 38.12 -26.02 -21.82
CA PRO A 401 37.58 -25.01 -22.72
C PRO A 401 36.04 -25.01 -22.74
N LEU A 402 35.42 -26.18 -22.61
CA LEU A 402 33.97 -26.32 -22.57
C LEU A 402 33.35 -25.73 -21.29
N SER A 403 33.98 -25.91 -20.12
CA SER A 403 33.49 -25.32 -18.86
C SER A 403 33.68 -23.81 -18.83
N ALA A 404 34.80 -23.30 -19.39
CA ALA A 404 35.02 -21.87 -19.56
C ALA A 404 33.99 -21.23 -20.51
N TYR A 405 33.64 -21.91 -21.61
CA TYR A 405 32.58 -21.47 -22.52
C TYR A 405 31.22 -21.41 -21.81
N ILE A 406 30.80 -22.49 -21.15
CA ILE A 406 29.50 -22.55 -20.45
C ILE A 406 29.44 -21.50 -19.33
N ALA A 407 30.51 -21.32 -18.54
CA ALA A 407 30.55 -20.30 -17.50
C ALA A 407 30.41 -18.87 -18.07
N GLY A 408 31.06 -18.58 -19.20
CA GLY A 408 30.94 -17.27 -19.89
C GLY A 408 29.56 -17.01 -20.48
N GLU A 409 28.93 -18.01 -21.11
CA GLU A 409 27.55 -17.92 -21.61
C GLU A 409 26.55 -17.68 -20.46
N LEU A 410 26.68 -18.43 -19.35
CA LEU A 410 25.84 -18.22 -18.16
C LEU A 410 26.07 -16.83 -17.54
N GLN A 411 27.32 -16.38 -17.42
CA GLN A 411 27.63 -15.03 -16.94
C GLN A 411 26.99 -13.95 -17.82
N SER A 412 27.05 -14.12 -19.15
CA SER A 412 26.43 -13.22 -20.13
C SER A 412 24.91 -13.12 -19.92
N LEU A 413 24.21 -14.26 -19.85
CA LEU A 413 22.75 -14.32 -19.66
C LEU A 413 22.26 -13.61 -18.39
N PHE A 414 23.00 -13.74 -17.28
CA PHE A 414 22.65 -13.12 -16.00
C PHE A 414 23.32 -11.75 -15.76
N THR A 415 24.04 -11.17 -16.73
CA THR A 415 24.75 -9.89 -16.55
C THR A 415 23.80 -8.71 -16.31
N GLU A 416 22.67 -8.64 -17.03
CA GLU A 416 21.66 -7.58 -16.78
C GLU A 416 21.01 -7.76 -15.40
N GLU A 417 20.70 -8.99 -14.98
CA GLU A 417 20.11 -9.30 -13.67
C GLU A 417 21.05 -8.94 -12.51
N LYS A 418 22.32 -9.38 -12.59
CA LYS A 418 23.38 -9.01 -11.63
C LYS A 418 23.54 -7.49 -11.51
N ALA A 419 23.50 -6.77 -12.62
CA ALA A 419 23.61 -5.31 -12.63
C ALA A 419 22.42 -4.61 -11.95
N ILE A 420 21.20 -5.09 -12.17
CA ILE A 420 20.00 -4.55 -11.52
C ILE A 420 20.06 -4.75 -10.00
N PHE A 421 20.44 -5.95 -9.52
CA PHE A 421 20.57 -6.20 -8.07
C PHE A 421 21.68 -5.39 -7.42
N ALA A 422 22.84 -5.21 -8.09
CA ALA A 422 23.91 -4.37 -7.59
C ALA A 422 23.45 -2.91 -7.38
N GLN A 423 22.63 -2.36 -8.30
CA GLN A 423 22.05 -1.03 -8.13
C GLN A 423 21.02 -1.01 -6.98
N ILE A 424 20.03 -1.92 -6.97
CA ILE A 424 18.95 -1.96 -5.96
C ILE A 424 19.52 -2.06 -4.53
N LEU A 425 20.58 -2.85 -4.34
CA LEU A 425 21.23 -3.03 -3.03
C LEU A 425 22.22 -1.91 -2.67
N SER A 426 22.62 -1.07 -3.63
CA SER A 426 23.39 0.15 -3.38
C SER A 426 22.48 1.33 -3.02
N ASP A 427 21.41 1.56 -3.79
CA ASP A 427 20.50 2.69 -3.61
C ASP A 427 19.81 2.68 -2.23
N ASN A 428 19.56 1.50 -1.66
CA ASN A 428 18.94 1.33 -0.34
C ASN A 428 19.94 1.30 0.85
N ASN A 429 21.24 1.49 0.62
CA ASN A 429 22.26 1.41 1.69
C ASN A 429 23.10 2.71 1.86
N PRO A 430 22.46 3.84 2.23
CA PRO A 430 23.11 5.15 2.28
C PRO A 430 24.15 5.31 3.41
N GLY A 431 24.19 4.40 4.38
CA GLY A 431 25.09 4.48 5.54
C GLY A 431 26.58 4.43 5.21
N GLY A 432 26.96 3.92 4.04
CA GLY A 432 28.37 3.77 3.63
C GLY A 432 29.07 5.05 3.17
N ALA A 433 28.35 6.15 2.90
CA ALA A 433 28.90 7.30 2.19
C ALA A 433 29.59 8.37 3.07
N ASN A 434 29.18 8.51 4.34
CA ASN A 434 29.43 9.73 5.14
C ASN A 434 30.04 9.47 6.54
N THR A 435 30.89 8.46 6.69
CA THR A 435 31.66 8.25 7.94
C THR A 435 33.17 8.24 7.69
N ASN A 436 33.86 9.33 8.04
CA ASN A 436 35.32 9.41 8.09
C ASN A 436 35.90 8.66 9.31
N GLY A 437 35.50 7.39 9.49
CA GLY A 437 36.07 6.46 10.45
C GLY A 437 37.14 5.58 9.80
N PRO A 438 38.15 5.10 10.56
CA PRO A 438 39.16 4.19 10.01
C PRO A 438 38.50 2.90 9.53
N SER A 439 38.85 2.48 8.31
CA SER A 439 38.27 1.33 7.62
C SER A 439 38.51 0.01 8.37
N SER A 440 37.47 -0.55 8.97
CA SER A 440 37.52 -1.89 9.57
C SER A 440 37.56 -2.95 8.48
N ALA A 441 38.70 -3.63 8.33
CA ALA A 441 39.07 -4.38 7.13
C ALA A 441 38.39 -5.76 6.93
N ASN A 442 37.36 -6.10 7.73
CA ASN A 442 36.85 -7.47 7.88
C ASN A 442 35.41 -7.69 7.38
N ASN A 443 34.92 -6.90 6.41
CA ASN A 443 33.57 -7.06 5.85
C ASN A 443 33.65 -7.26 4.32
N PRO A 444 33.25 -8.42 3.76
CA PRO A 444 33.46 -8.71 2.34
C PRO A 444 32.66 -7.79 1.39
N GLN A 445 33.36 -7.15 0.47
CA GLN A 445 32.90 -6.58 -0.82
C GLN A 445 31.62 -5.71 -0.80
N GLN A 446 31.81 -4.39 -0.92
CA GLN A 446 30.73 -3.42 -1.11
C GLN A 446 30.10 -3.55 -2.53
N PRO A 447 28.80 -3.25 -2.72
CA PRO A 447 28.17 -3.23 -4.05
C PRO A 447 28.76 -2.16 -4.98
N SER A 448 29.42 -1.14 -4.43
CA SER A 448 30.05 -0.04 -5.15
C SER A 448 31.17 -0.46 -6.11
N SER A 449 31.90 -1.56 -5.85
CA SER A 449 32.94 -2.03 -6.77
C SER A 449 32.36 -2.65 -8.04
N ILE A 450 31.18 -3.29 -7.95
CA ILE A 450 30.51 -3.96 -9.07
C ILE A 450 29.85 -2.93 -10.00
N LEU A 451 29.34 -1.83 -9.45
CA LEU A 451 28.87 -0.68 -10.24
C LEU A 451 29.99 -0.06 -11.10
N ASN A 452 31.26 -0.27 -10.75
CA ASN A 452 32.42 0.15 -11.55
C ASN A 452 32.91 -0.91 -12.56
N SER A 453 32.54 -2.19 -12.42
CA SER A 453 32.86 -3.24 -13.42
C SER A 453 31.74 -3.44 -14.47
N ILE A 454 30.53 -2.91 -14.22
CA ILE A 454 29.44 -2.84 -15.20
C ILE A 454 29.72 -1.77 -16.26
N SER A 455 29.38 -2.04 -17.53
CA SER A 455 29.56 -1.06 -18.61
C SER A 455 28.63 0.16 -18.43
N PRO A 456 29.09 1.39 -18.65
CA PRO A 456 28.30 2.60 -18.37
C PRO A 456 27.05 2.69 -19.26
N GLN A 457 27.08 2.11 -20.45
CA GLN A 457 25.92 2.02 -21.35
C GLN A 457 24.82 1.09 -20.80
N LEU A 458 25.19 -0.03 -20.18
CA LEU A 458 24.22 -0.93 -19.55
C LEU A 458 23.60 -0.28 -18.31
N ALA A 459 24.42 0.34 -17.46
CA ALA A 459 23.95 1.10 -16.29
C ALA A 459 22.99 2.24 -16.69
N GLU A 460 23.31 3.01 -17.73
CA GLU A 460 22.40 4.07 -18.19
C GLU A 460 21.07 3.48 -18.72
N ASN A 461 21.12 2.41 -19.52
CA ASN A 461 19.91 1.76 -20.04
C ASN A 461 19.02 1.15 -18.94
N ILE A 462 19.61 0.53 -17.92
CA ILE A 462 18.90 0.06 -16.72
C ILE A 462 18.23 1.25 -16.02
N SER A 463 18.96 2.34 -15.76
CA SER A 463 18.42 3.52 -15.09
C SER A 463 17.29 4.20 -15.88
N ARG A 464 17.39 4.25 -17.22
CA ARG A 464 16.33 4.75 -18.10
C ARG A 464 15.08 3.87 -18.05
N ARG A 465 15.24 2.53 -18.01
CA ARG A 465 14.10 1.60 -17.87
C ARG A 465 13.43 1.76 -16.51
N LEU A 466 14.20 1.74 -15.42
CA LEU A 466 13.67 1.88 -14.05
C LEU A 466 12.90 3.20 -13.86
N ARG A 467 13.35 4.30 -14.47
CA ARG A 467 12.62 5.59 -14.47
C ARG A 467 11.33 5.56 -15.30
N ARG A 468 11.28 4.75 -16.37
CA ARG A 468 10.09 4.61 -17.24
C ARG A 468 9.03 3.66 -16.68
N SER A 469 9.46 2.61 -15.99
CA SER A 469 8.59 1.57 -15.44
C SER A 469 7.73 2.08 -14.28
N MET A 470 6.53 1.53 -14.15
CA MET A 470 5.66 1.70 -13.01
C MET A 470 6.31 1.18 -11.72
N LYS A 471 6.03 1.86 -10.61
CA LYS A 471 6.12 1.25 -9.27
C LYS A 471 5.30 -0.04 -9.26
N TYR A 472 5.68 -0.99 -8.40
CA TYR A 472 4.90 -2.21 -8.23
C TYR A 472 3.48 -1.87 -7.74
N ALA A 473 2.51 -2.64 -8.19
CA ALA A 473 1.16 -2.70 -7.65
C ALA A 473 0.67 -4.14 -7.70
N GLU A 474 -0.15 -4.54 -6.73
CA GLU A 474 -0.80 -5.86 -6.73
C GLU A 474 -1.79 -5.99 -7.90
N THR A 475 -2.51 -4.93 -8.24
CA THR A 475 -3.44 -4.88 -9.37
C THR A 475 -3.14 -3.67 -10.26
N TYR A 476 -3.12 -3.88 -11.58
CA TYR A 476 -3.08 -2.81 -12.59
C TYR A 476 -4.39 -2.76 -13.38
N HIS A 477 -4.80 -1.54 -13.75
CA HIS A 477 -5.90 -1.31 -14.68
C HIS A 477 -5.32 -0.99 -16.07
N LEU A 478 -5.74 -1.68 -17.13
CA LEU A 478 -5.26 -1.48 -18.50
C LEU A 478 -6.38 -0.86 -19.35
N ALA A 479 -6.25 0.41 -19.74
CA ALA A 479 -7.29 1.13 -20.48
C ALA A 479 -6.91 1.28 -21.97
N PHE A 480 -7.57 0.54 -22.86
CA PHE A 480 -7.37 0.62 -24.31
C PHE A 480 -8.36 1.61 -24.94
N SER A 481 -7.86 2.71 -25.47
CA SER A 481 -8.68 3.85 -25.93
C SER A 481 -8.48 4.15 -27.42
N LEU A 482 -9.54 4.03 -28.22
CA LEU A 482 -9.55 4.45 -29.64
C LEU A 482 -10.00 5.92 -29.75
N PHE A 483 -9.08 6.81 -30.13
CA PHE A 483 -9.33 8.24 -30.26
C PHE A 483 -9.27 8.67 -31.75
N THR A 484 -10.29 9.42 -32.21
CA THR A 484 -10.32 10.04 -33.54
C THR A 484 -10.88 11.46 -33.45
N PRO A 485 -10.34 12.45 -34.21
CA PRO A 485 -10.88 13.81 -34.24
C PRO A 485 -12.19 13.94 -35.03
N GLY A 486 -12.66 12.87 -35.69
CA GLY A 486 -13.92 12.82 -36.44
C GLY A 486 -14.95 11.86 -35.84
N SER A 487 -15.90 11.45 -36.67
CA SER A 487 -16.89 10.40 -36.40
C SER A 487 -16.39 8.98 -36.74
N GLU A 488 -15.25 8.85 -37.43
CA GLU A 488 -14.74 7.59 -37.98
C GLU A 488 -13.24 7.43 -37.67
N PRO A 489 -12.78 6.21 -37.29
CA PRO A 489 -13.57 5.01 -37.02
C PRO A 489 -14.44 5.13 -35.75
N SER A 490 -15.62 4.51 -35.78
CA SER A 490 -16.57 4.47 -34.65
C SER A 490 -16.61 3.13 -33.92
N SER A 491 -16.00 2.09 -34.49
CA SER A 491 -15.93 0.74 -33.91
C SER A 491 -14.63 0.03 -34.29
N TRP A 492 -14.29 -1.02 -33.53
CA TRP A 492 -13.03 -1.75 -33.64
C TRP A 492 -13.14 -3.14 -32.98
N ASP A 493 -12.43 -4.14 -33.51
CA ASP A 493 -12.37 -5.51 -32.99
C ASP A 493 -11.48 -5.64 -31.72
N VAL A 494 -11.59 -4.68 -30.80
CA VAL A 494 -10.72 -4.56 -29.61
C VAL A 494 -10.74 -5.81 -28.73
N LYS A 495 -11.91 -6.45 -28.56
CA LYS A 495 -12.04 -7.63 -27.72
C LYS A 495 -11.18 -8.78 -28.26
N THR A 496 -11.31 -9.10 -29.54
CA THR A 496 -10.54 -10.16 -30.20
C THR A 496 -9.05 -9.87 -30.19
N ALA A 497 -8.66 -8.61 -30.42
CA ALA A 497 -7.25 -8.19 -30.37
C ALA A 497 -6.64 -8.26 -28.96
N VAL A 498 -7.43 -7.99 -27.90
CA VAL A 498 -7.01 -8.21 -26.50
C VAL A 498 -6.88 -9.71 -26.22
N GLU A 499 -7.88 -10.52 -26.59
CA GLU A 499 -7.89 -11.96 -26.35
C GLU A 499 -6.74 -12.70 -27.07
N GLU A 500 -6.32 -12.25 -28.26
CA GLU A 500 -5.19 -12.81 -29.02
C GLU A 500 -3.82 -12.28 -28.51
N TYR A 501 -3.64 -10.96 -28.40
CA TYR A 501 -2.30 -10.36 -28.25
C TYR A 501 -1.93 -9.94 -26.83
N ILE A 502 -2.91 -9.76 -25.94
CA ILE A 502 -2.70 -9.23 -24.58
C ILE A 502 -2.99 -10.30 -23.53
N SER A 503 -4.10 -11.03 -23.62
CA SER A 503 -4.49 -12.03 -22.62
C SER A 503 -3.45 -13.12 -22.34
N PRO A 504 -2.71 -13.69 -23.33
CA PRO A 504 -1.63 -14.62 -23.04
C PRO A 504 -0.48 -13.99 -22.25
N LEU A 505 -0.19 -12.70 -22.49
CA LEU A 505 0.81 -11.94 -21.74
C LEU A 505 0.33 -11.68 -20.30
N LEU A 506 -0.94 -11.32 -20.09
CA LEU A 506 -1.50 -11.13 -18.75
C LEU A 506 -1.50 -12.43 -17.94
N GLN A 507 -1.79 -13.57 -18.58
CA GLN A 507 -1.69 -14.90 -17.96
C GLN A 507 -0.25 -15.22 -17.53
N ALA A 508 0.74 -14.93 -18.37
CA ALA A 508 2.16 -15.11 -18.02
C ALA A 508 2.63 -14.17 -16.87
N PHE A 509 2.01 -12.99 -16.72
CA PHE A 509 2.26 -12.05 -15.63
C PHE A 509 1.46 -12.32 -14.34
N ALA A 510 0.45 -13.20 -14.35
CA ALA A 510 -0.45 -13.44 -13.22
C ALA A 510 0.23 -13.81 -11.88
N PRO A 511 1.38 -14.53 -11.83
CA PRO A 511 2.11 -14.74 -10.57
C PRO A 511 2.67 -13.44 -9.96
N ILE A 512 2.89 -12.40 -10.78
CA ILE A 512 3.53 -11.14 -10.38
C ILE A 512 2.49 -10.13 -9.91
N SER A 513 1.44 -9.90 -10.70
CA SER A 513 0.38 -8.92 -10.46
C SER A 513 -0.93 -9.35 -11.13
N ASN A 514 -2.05 -8.87 -10.61
CA ASN A 514 -3.37 -8.99 -11.21
C ASN A 514 -3.60 -7.88 -12.24
N PHE A 515 -4.49 -8.12 -13.21
CA PHE A 515 -4.84 -7.16 -14.26
C PHE A 515 -6.34 -7.10 -14.48
N THR A 516 -6.84 -5.91 -14.77
CA THR A 516 -8.18 -5.67 -15.32
C THR A 516 -8.03 -4.91 -16.65
N VAL A 517 -8.99 -5.06 -17.56
CA VAL A 517 -8.92 -4.47 -18.90
C VAL A 517 -10.21 -3.72 -19.20
N ASP A 518 -10.07 -2.41 -19.39
CA ASP A 518 -11.13 -1.49 -19.79
C ASP A 518 -10.93 -1.06 -21.25
N THR A 519 -12.01 -0.75 -21.97
CA THR A 519 -11.95 -0.30 -23.36
C THR A 519 -12.85 0.92 -23.60
N GLN A 520 -12.35 1.90 -24.35
CA GLN A 520 -13.04 3.17 -24.63
C GLN A 520 -12.93 3.51 -26.12
N VAL A 521 -13.96 4.17 -26.66
CA VAL A 521 -13.92 4.87 -27.96
C VAL A 521 -14.27 6.34 -27.70
N GLN A 522 -13.43 7.26 -28.16
CA GLN A 522 -13.68 8.70 -28.08
C GLN A 522 -13.67 9.30 -29.49
N LEU A 523 -14.88 9.65 -29.94
CA LEU A 523 -15.09 10.44 -31.14
C LEU A 523 -14.83 11.92 -30.86
N TYR A 524 -14.52 12.68 -31.92
CA TYR A 524 -14.22 14.12 -31.87
C TYR A 524 -13.10 14.51 -30.90
N ALA A 525 -12.12 13.63 -30.70
CA ALA A 525 -10.89 13.87 -29.94
C ALA A 525 -9.94 14.82 -30.69
N THR A 526 -10.29 16.11 -30.72
CA THR A 526 -9.47 17.17 -31.32
C THR A 526 -8.25 17.49 -30.46
N PHE A 527 -7.19 18.02 -31.09
CA PHE A 527 -6.03 18.59 -30.40
C PHE A 527 -6.41 19.77 -29.51
N ALA A 528 -5.74 19.89 -28.36
CA ALA A 528 -5.92 21.00 -27.43
C ALA A 528 -5.61 22.35 -28.10
N PRO A 529 -6.33 23.44 -27.77
CA PRO A 529 -6.04 24.78 -28.31
C PRO A 529 -4.64 25.31 -27.98
N THR A 530 -3.99 24.74 -26.94
CA THR A 530 -2.64 25.06 -26.48
C THR A 530 -1.57 24.07 -26.93
N ALA A 531 -1.95 22.93 -27.52
CA ALA A 531 -0.98 21.98 -28.08
C ALA A 531 -0.48 22.48 -29.45
N PRO A 532 0.81 22.33 -29.76
CA PRO A 532 1.32 22.58 -31.11
C PRO A 532 0.67 21.60 -32.09
N ARG A 533 0.32 22.10 -33.26
CA ARG A 533 -0.39 21.32 -34.29
C ARG A 533 0.60 20.52 -35.13
N PRO A 534 0.18 19.38 -35.73
CA PRO A 534 1.00 18.67 -36.70
C PRO A 534 1.48 19.61 -37.83
N GLU A 535 2.76 19.52 -38.19
CA GLU A 535 3.37 20.28 -39.29
C GLU A 535 3.56 19.36 -40.50
N TYR A 536 3.11 19.79 -41.68
CA TYR A 536 3.25 19.00 -42.91
C TYR A 536 4.69 19.11 -43.46
N ASP A 537 5.36 17.96 -43.63
CA ASP A 537 6.70 17.87 -44.20
C ASP A 537 6.64 17.43 -45.67
N GLU A 538 6.92 18.37 -46.57
CA GLU A 538 6.95 18.13 -48.03
C GLU A 538 7.99 17.07 -48.44
N ALA A 539 9.09 16.92 -47.69
CA ALA A 539 10.14 15.94 -47.99
C ALA A 539 9.74 14.51 -47.60
N GLN A 540 8.80 14.35 -46.66
CA GLN A 540 8.30 13.05 -46.22
C GLN A 540 6.90 12.70 -46.75
N ALA A 541 6.20 13.67 -47.36
CA ALA A 541 4.80 13.61 -47.78
C ALA A 541 3.87 13.14 -46.63
N ALA A 542 4.11 13.67 -45.42
CA ALA A 542 3.44 13.24 -44.20
C ALA A 542 3.27 14.41 -43.22
N TRP A 543 2.28 14.29 -42.33
CA TRP A 543 2.11 15.18 -41.20
C TRP A 543 3.01 14.72 -40.06
N THR A 544 3.71 15.66 -39.43
CA THR A 544 4.78 15.36 -38.48
C THR A 544 4.51 15.95 -37.10
N LEU A 545 4.86 15.18 -36.07
CA LEU A 545 4.85 15.57 -34.67
C LEU A 545 6.28 15.67 -34.14
N LYS A 546 6.61 16.80 -33.50
CA LYS A 546 7.90 17.00 -32.83
C LYS A 546 7.96 16.22 -31.52
N LYS A 547 9.14 15.70 -31.20
CA LYS A 547 9.38 14.78 -30.10
C LYS A 547 9.12 15.37 -28.71
N ASP A 548 9.53 16.61 -28.49
CA ASP A 548 9.35 17.31 -27.21
C ASP A 548 7.84 17.50 -26.90
N ASP A 549 7.05 17.71 -27.95
CA ASP A 549 5.62 17.93 -27.91
C ASP A 549 4.79 16.64 -27.74
N LEU A 550 5.39 15.44 -27.84
CA LEU A 550 4.69 14.16 -27.68
C LEU A 550 4.14 13.93 -26.25
N SER A 551 4.62 14.70 -25.28
CA SER A 551 4.06 14.76 -23.93
C SER A 551 2.80 15.64 -23.87
N ALA A 552 2.77 16.74 -24.62
CA ALA A 552 1.65 17.66 -24.74
C ALA A 552 0.54 17.16 -25.70
N PHE A 553 0.83 16.13 -26.50
CA PHE A 553 -0.15 15.46 -27.37
C PHE A 553 -1.35 14.91 -26.58
N ILE A 554 -1.15 14.38 -25.37
CA ILE A 554 -2.23 13.81 -24.55
C ILE A 554 -2.84 14.89 -23.66
N ASN A 555 -4.01 15.41 -24.04
CA ASN A 555 -4.73 16.34 -23.17
C ASN A 555 -5.61 15.63 -22.14
N ALA A 556 -5.01 15.18 -21.05
CA ALA A 556 -5.71 14.58 -19.91
C ALA A 556 -6.71 15.52 -19.19
N ALA A 557 -6.80 16.81 -19.58
CA ALA A 557 -7.78 17.77 -19.06
C ALA A 557 -8.96 18.07 -20.02
N GLU A 558 -8.91 17.60 -21.27
CA GLU A 558 -10.01 17.71 -22.25
C GLU A 558 -10.51 16.35 -22.74
N TRP A 559 -9.69 15.31 -22.70
CA TRP A 559 -10.09 13.94 -23.04
C TRP A 559 -10.53 13.19 -21.77
N PRO A 560 -11.81 12.79 -21.63
CA PRO A 560 -12.30 12.09 -20.46
C PRO A 560 -11.87 10.62 -20.50
N LEU A 561 -10.63 10.35 -20.08
CA LEU A 561 -10.12 9.00 -19.85
C LEU A 561 -11.00 8.28 -18.82
N SER A 562 -11.43 7.05 -19.10
CA SER A 562 -12.25 6.25 -18.21
C SER A 562 -11.57 6.10 -16.83
N PRO A 563 -12.16 6.62 -15.73
CA PRO A 563 -11.57 6.47 -14.40
C PRO A 563 -11.66 5.00 -13.95
N SER A 564 -10.52 4.40 -13.63
CA SER A 564 -10.42 3.01 -13.19
C SER A 564 -11.25 2.74 -11.94
N ILE A 565 -12.13 1.75 -12.00
CA ILE A 565 -12.98 1.34 -10.88
C ILE A 565 -12.25 0.28 -10.05
N GLY A 566 -11.36 0.73 -9.14
CA GLY A 566 -10.64 -0.18 -8.26
C GLY A 566 -9.48 0.45 -7.50
N SER A 567 -8.64 -0.41 -6.92
CA SER A 567 -7.41 -0.05 -6.19
C SER A 567 -6.19 -0.47 -6.99
N GLY A 568 -5.58 0.48 -7.70
CA GLY A 568 -4.37 0.27 -8.48
C GLY A 568 -4.09 1.44 -9.43
N PRO A 569 -2.87 1.58 -9.97
CA PRO A 569 -2.58 2.55 -11.01
C PRO A 569 -3.07 2.07 -12.38
N THR A 570 -3.44 3.03 -13.24
CA THR A 570 -3.91 2.76 -14.61
C THR A 570 -2.80 2.95 -15.62
N ILE A 571 -2.64 1.98 -16.52
CA ILE A 571 -1.76 2.04 -17.68
C ILE A 571 -2.64 2.28 -18.92
N ASN A 572 -2.42 3.39 -19.60
CA ASN A 572 -3.27 3.85 -20.70
C ASN A 572 -2.64 3.52 -22.06
N PHE A 573 -3.38 2.88 -22.95
CA PHE A 573 -2.96 2.59 -24.32
C PHE A 573 -3.88 3.30 -25.31
N ILE A 574 -3.42 4.44 -25.85
CA ILE A 574 -4.17 5.22 -26.83
C ILE A 574 -3.83 4.75 -28.25
N LEU A 575 -4.83 4.28 -28.97
CA LEU A 575 -4.82 4.13 -30.41
C LEU A 575 -5.42 5.40 -31.04
N TYR A 576 -4.57 6.26 -31.58
CA TYR A 576 -5.01 7.50 -32.25
C TYR A 576 -5.07 7.31 -33.76
N VAL A 577 -6.20 7.64 -34.36
CA VAL A 577 -6.37 7.69 -35.82
C VAL A 577 -6.50 9.16 -36.24
N PRO A 578 -5.64 9.69 -37.12
CA PRO A 578 -5.70 11.08 -37.54
C PRO A 578 -6.92 11.36 -38.43
N ALA A 579 -7.23 12.65 -38.59
CA ALA A 579 -8.19 13.07 -39.61
C ALA A 579 -7.69 12.69 -41.03
N PRO A 580 -8.58 12.41 -42.00
CA PRO A 580 -8.16 12.14 -43.38
C PRO A 580 -7.31 13.23 -44.02
N SER A 581 -7.53 14.49 -43.65
CA SER A 581 -6.72 15.65 -44.06
C SER A 581 -5.34 15.75 -43.38
N GLN A 582 -5.10 14.95 -42.35
CA GLN A 582 -3.87 14.88 -41.55
C GLN A 582 -3.23 13.48 -41.57
N SER A 583 -3.63 12.63 -42.52
CA SER A 583 -3.07 11.30 -42.75
C SER A 583 -2.14 11.31 -43.97
N PRO A 584 -0.99 10.59 -43.95
CA PRO A 584 -0.43 9.86 -42.81
C PRO A 584 0.26 10.79 -41.80
N MET A 585 0.24 10.40 -40.52
CA MET A 585 0.91 11.11 -39.42
C MET A 585 2.04 10.27 -38.80
N VAL A 586 3.19 10.89 -38.54
CA VAL A 586 4.41 10.27 -37.98
C VAL A 586 5.18 11.21 -37.03
N VAL A 587 6.12 10.68 -36.24
CA VAL A 587 7.07 11.50 -35.45
C VAL A 587 8.25 11.95 -36.33
N THR A 588 8.64 13.23 -36.23
CA THR A 588 9.64 13.90 -37.11
C THR A 588 10.96 13.15 -37.26
N GLU A 589 11.64 12.83 -36.15
CA GLU A 589 13.03 12.32 -36.17
C GLU A 589 13.19 10.98 -36.88
N ASN A 590 12.31 10.02 -36.56
CA ASN A 590 12.52 8.60 -36.83
C ASN A 590 11.38 7.97 -37.67
N ARG A 591 10.42 8.77 -38.14
CA ARG A 591 9.15 8.32 -38.75
C ARG A 591 8.36 7.33 -37.88
N ALA A 592 8.59 7.35 -36.56
CA ALA A 592 7.97 6.43 -35.63
C ALA A 592 6.46 6.69 -35.54
N THR A 593 5.68 5.61 -35.43
CA THR A 593 4.22 5.66 -35.21
C THR A 593 3.83 5.47 -33.75
N SER A 594 4.78 5.34 -32.82
CA SER A 594 4.44 5.11 -31.40
C SER A 594 5.49 5.64 -30.44
N TRP A 595 5.07 5.89 -29.19
CA TRP A 595 5.94 6.25 -28.07
C TRP A 595 5.36 5.77 -26.74
N ILE A 596 6.22 5.71 -25.72
CA ILE A 596 5.87 5.42 -24.32
C ILE A 596 5.94 6.74 -23.54
N ILE A 597 4.92 7.03 -22.72
CA ILE A 597 5.01 8.08 -21.70
C ILE A 597 5.41 7.40 -20.37
N PRO A 598 6.54 7.80 -19.75
CA PRO A 598 7.02 7.24 -18.49
C PRO A 598 5.93 7.21 -17.41
N GLN A 599 5.78 6.08 -16.73
CA GLN A 599 4.87 5.90 -15.60
C GLN A 599 3.38 6.22 -15.89
N TRP A 600 2.96 6.17 -17.16
CA TRP A 600 1.58 6.49 -17.57
C TRP A 600 0.98 5.52 -18.60
N GLY A 601 1.75 5.12 -19.62
CA GLY A 601 1.19 4.37 -20.73
C GLY A 601 1.92 4.54 -22.07
N GLY A 602 1.20 4.32 -23.17
CA GLY A 602 1.73 4.41 -24.52
C GLY A 602 0.70 4.87 -25.56
N VAL A 603 1.22 5.40 -26.66
CA VAL A 603 0.41 5.91 -27.79
C VAL A 603 0.86 5.25 -29.08
N PHE A 604 -0.10 4.90 -29.93
CA PHE A 604 0.12 4.42 -31.29
C PHE A 604 -0.73 5.23 -32.29
N LEU A 605 -0.07 5.78 -33.31
CA LEU A 605 -0.65 6.44 -34.48
C LEU A 605 -0.97 5.37 -35.54
N LEU A 606 -2.24 5.04 -35.70
CA LEU A 606 -2.69 4.16 -36.77
C LEU A 606 -3.13 4.99 -37.97
N ASN A 607 -2.44 4.80 -39.10
CA ASN A 607 -2.76 5.42 -40.38
C ASN A 607 -3.48 4.39 -41.27
N PRO A 608 -4.82 4.28 -41.21
CA PRO A 608 -5.57 3.35 -42.06
C PRO A 608 -5.54 3.79 -43.53
N PRO A 609 -5.76 2.86 -44.49
CA PRO A 609 -6.00 3.23 -45.88
C PRO A 609 -7.30 4.05 -45.98
N LEU A 610 -7.23 5.19 -46.67
CA LEU A 610 -8.37 6.08 -46.87
C LEU A 610 -9.30 5.55 -47.97
N SER A 611 -10.61 5.75 -47.81
CA SER A 611 -11.62 5.34 -48.79
C SER A 611 -11.42 6.04 -50.14
N THR A 612 -11.37 5.29 -51.23
CA THR A 612 -11.16 5.81 -52.58
C THR A 612 -12.47 6.35 -53.19
N GLY A 613 -12.85 7.56 -52.79
CA GLY A 613 -13.96 8.34 -53.38
C GLY A 613 -13.63 9.83 -53.42
N ASP A 614 -14.57 10.66 -53.92
CA ASP A 614 -14.38 12.11 -54.11
C ASP A 614 -14.02 12.87 -52.82
N HIS A 615 -14.32 12.29 -51.65
CA HIS A 615 -13.86 12.76 -50.34
C HIS A 615 -13.16 11.61 -49.61
N PRO A 616 -11.87 11.73 -49.25
CA PRO A 616 -11.18 10.69 -48.49
C PRO A 616 -11.74 10.62 -47.06
N SER A 617 -12.20 9.44 -46.66
CA SER A 617 -12.66 9.14 -45.30
C SER A 617 -11.81 8.05 -44.66
N ASN A 618 -11.82 7.99 -43.33
CA ASN A 618 -11.30 6.85 -42.57
C ASN A 618 -12.29 5.67 -42.73
N PRO A 619 -11.85 4.41 -42.58
CA PRO A 619 -12.79 3.30 -42.47
C PRO A 619 -13.67 3.49 -41.21
N PRO A 620 -14.99 3.22 -41.28
CA PRO A 620 -15.89 3.37 -40.13
C PRO A 620 -15.63 2.34 -39.01
N HIS A 621 -14.97 1.23 -39.35
CA HIS A 621 -14.67 0.11 -38.47
C HIS A 621 -13.21 -0.36 -38.66
N LEU A 622 -12.49 -0.63 -37.57
CA LEU A 622 -11.14 -1.18 -37.60
C LEU A 622 -11.14 -2.70 -37.32
N SER A 623 -10.82 -3.48 -38.36
CA SER A 623 -10.69 -4.93 -38.24
C SER A 623 -9.45 -5.37 -37.44
N GLN A 624 -9.51 -6.58 -36.89
CA GLN A 624 -8.40 -7.26 -36.19
C GLN A 624 -7.04 -7.14 -36.90
N GLU A 625 -6.98 -7.30 -38.23
CA GLU A 625 -5.74 -7.17 -39.02
C GLU A 625 -5.14 -5.75 -38.97
N ALA A 626 -5.98 -4.71 -38.99
CA ALA A 626 -5.55 -3.31 -38.88
C ALA A 626 -5.09 -2.96 -37.45
N LEU A 627 -5.61 -3.64 -36.44
CA LEU A 627 -5.22 -3.48 -35.04
C LEU A 627 -3.90 -4.18 -34.69
N ARG A 628 -3.55 -5.26 -35.40
CA ARG A 628 -2.38 -6.11 -35.14
C ARG A 628 -1.06 -5.34 -34.92
N PRO A 629 -0.66 -4.33 -35.73
CA PRO A 629 0.58 -3.58 -35.49
C PRO A 629 0.56 -2.76 -34.19
N ALA A 630 -0.61 -2.23 -33.82
CA ALA A 630 -0.79 -1.46 -32.59
C ALA A 630 -0.72 -2.37 -31.37
N PHE A 631 -1.42 -3.50 -31.37
CA PHE A 631 -1.45 -4.44 -30.25
C PHE A 631 -0.12 -5.16 -30.02
N LEU A 632 0.59 -5.53 -31.09
CA LEU A 632 1.97 -6.02 -31.00
C LEU A 632 2.94 -4.95 -30.46
N THR A 633 2.65 -3.66 -30.67
CA THR A 633 3.43 -2.57 -30.06
C THR A 633 3.05 -2.41 -28.58
N PHE A 634 1.77 -2.40 -28.24
CA PHE A 634 1.29 -2.27 -26.86
C PHE A 634 1.80 -3.40 -25.95
N SER A 635 1.96 -4.63 -26.43
CA SER A 635 2.55 -5.72 -25.63
C SER A 635 4.02 -5.48 -25.28
N HIS A 636 4.84 -4.96 -26.20
CA HIS A 636 6.22 -4.53 -25.95
C HIS A 636 6.30 -3.31 -25.02
N GLN A 637 5.37 -2.36 -25.17
CA GLN A 637 5.26 -1.21 -24.28
C GLN A 637 4.84 -1.63 -22.87
N LEU A 638 3.90 -2.57 -22.73
CA LEU A 638 3.47 -3.14 -21.44
C LEU A 638 4.62 -3.85 -20.72
N LEU A 639 5.39 -4.69 -21.41
CA LEU A 639 6.62 -5.30 -20.88
C LEU A 639 7.60 -4.23 -20.33
N THR A 640 7.79 -3.14 -21.08
CA THR A 640 8.67 -2.04 -20.69
C THR A 640 8.13 -1.26 -19.47
N LEU A 641 6.82 -1.00 -19.43
CA LEU A 641 6.14 -0.28 -18.35
C LEU A 641 6.05 -1.11 -17.06
N LEU A 642 5.89 -2.43 -17.15
CA LEU A 642 5.98 -3.34 -16.00
C LEU A 642 7.42 -3.59 -15.52
N GLY A 643 8.42 -3.06 -16.25
CA GLY A 643 9.84 -3.07 -15.86
C GLY A 643 10.59 -4.36 -16.18
N ALA A 644 10.07 -5.20 -17.07
CA ALA A 644 10.74 -6.44 -17.49
C ALA A 644 12.14 -6.14 -18.10
N PRO A 645 13.15 -7.02 -17.90
CA PRO A 645 14.46 -6.87 -18.54
C PRO A 645 14.40 -6.77 -20.07
N ALA A 646 15.47 -6.26 -20.67
CA ALA A 646 15.61 -6.24 -22.13
C ALA A 646 16.26 -7.53 -22.65
N THR A 647 17.07 -8.19 -21.82
CA THR A 647 17.83 -9.39 -22.14
C THR A 647 17.66 -10.47 -21.07
N PRO A 648 17.78 -11.77 -21.41
CA PRO A 648 17.84 -12.32 -22.77
C PRO A 648 16.47 -12.25 -23.49
N ALA A 649 16.39 -12.71 -24.73
CA ALA A 649 15.15 -12.63 -25.53
C ALA A 649 13.97 -13.43 -24.94
N SER A 650 14.24 -14.59 -24.35
CA SER A 650 13.23 -15.51 -23.77
C SER A 650 12.28 -14.77 -22.84
N LEU A 651 10.97 -14.85 -23.09
CA LEU A 651 9.96 -14.18 -22.26
C LEU A 651 9.85 -14.84 -20.87
N PRO A 652 9.74 -16.17 -20.73
CA PRO A 652 9.72 -16.82 -19.41
C PRO A 652 10.93 -16.48 -18.54
N PHE A 653 12.14 -16.44 -19.12
CA PHE A 653 13.36 -16.06 -18.39
C PHE A 653 13.24 -14.63 -17.84
N ARG A 654 12.84 -13.66 -18.68
CA ARG A 654 12.66 -12.27 -18.26
C ARG A 654 11.59 -12.09 -17.18
N LEU A 655 10.53 -12.90 -17.20
CA LEU A 655 9.50 -12.91 -16.16
C LEU A 655 10.03 -13.48 -14.83
N GLN A 656 10.82 -14.57 -14.87
CA GLN A 656 11.50 -15.08 -13.68
C GLN A 656 12.48 -14.07 -13.07
N THR A 657 13.30 -13.41 -13.89
CA THR A 657 14.16 -12.30 -13.44
C THR A 657 13.33 -11.18 -12.81
N LEU A 658 12.19 -10.82 -13.40
CA LEU A 658 11.30 -9.80 -12.86
C LEU A 658 10.68 -10.20 -11.50
N ILE A 659 10.29 -11.46 -11.31
CA ILE A 659 9.84 -11.99 -10.00
C ILE A 659 10.88 -11.73 -8.92
N ARG A 660 12.14 -12.07 -9.19
CA ARG A 660 13.26 -11.88 -8.24
C ARG A 660 13.54 -10.40 -7.96
N ILE A 661 13.50 -9.56 -8.99
CA ILE A 661 13.62 -8.09 -8.86
C ILE A 661 12.49 -7.51 -8.00
N ARG A 662 11.23 -7.94 -8.23
CA ARG A 662 10.07 -7.44 -7.45
C ARG A 662 10.12 -7.92 -6.01
N ALA A 663 10.46 -9.19 -5.74
CA ALA A 663 10.62 -9.72 -4.38
C ALA A 663 11.69 -8.93 -3.59
N ALA A 664 12.85 -8.68 -4.21
CA ALA A 664 13.91 -7.87 -3.61
C ALA A 664 13.47 -6.43 -3.34
N THR A 665 12.82 -5.79 -4.32
CA THR A 665 12.39 -4.38 -4.21
C THR A 665 11.31 -4.20 -3.14
N LEU A 666 10.36 -5.11 -3.04
CA LEU A 666 9.28 -5.05 -2.03
C LEU A 666 9.81 -5.31 -0.62
N LEU A 667 10.69 -6.30 -0.45
CA LEU A 667 11.35 -6.57 0.84
C LEU A 667 12.13 -5.33 1.33
N LEU A 668 12.86 -4.66 0.45
CA LEU A 668 13.59 -3.43 0.77
C LEU A 668 12.64 -2.24 1.02
N SER A 669 11.58 -2.08 0.23
CA SER A 669 10.52 -1.06 0.42
C SER A 669 9.89 -1.19 1.81
N ALA A 670 9.33 -2.37 2.12
CA ALA A 670 8.69 -2.65 3.40
C ALA A 670 9.63 -2.45 4.60
N SER A 671 10.89 -2.89 4.49
CA SER A 671 11.92 -2.68 5.53
C SER A 671 12.23 -1.20 5.74
N SER A 672 12.33 -0.41 4.66
CA SER A 672 12.56 1.04 4.72
C SER A 672 11.35 1.79 5.30
N THR A 673 10.13 1.36 4.96
CA THR A 673 8.87 1.87 5.54
C THR A 673 8.79 1.56 7.03
N MET A 674 9.16 0.36 7.48
CA MET A 674 9.27 0.00 8.91
C MET A 674 10.30 0.87 9.65
N GLY A 675 11.51 1.05 9.11
CA GLY A 675 12.50 1.94 9.70
C GLY A 675 12.06 3.41 9.74
N SER A 676 11.21 3.83 8.80
CA SER A 676 10.64 5.18 8.77
C SER A 676 9.51 5.35 9.78
N LEU A 677 8.65 4.34 9.95
CA LEU A 677 7.63 4.29 11.00
C LEU A 677 8.27 4.30 12.40
N ALA A 678 9.33 3.51 12.60
CA ALA A 678 10.10 3.49 13.85
C ALA A 678 10.57 4.91 14.23
N ARG A 679 11.33 5.57 13.35
CA ARG A 679 11.84 6.94 13.55
C ARG A 679 10.72 7.97 13.73
N LEU A 680 9.57 7.82 13.07
CA LEU A 680 8.40 8.66 13.27
C LEU A 680 7.84 8.53 14.70
N THR A 681 7.71 7.30 15.20
CA THR A 681 7.14 7.05 16.54
C THR A 681 8.11 7.39 17.69
N GLU A 682 9.42 7.44 17.43
CA GLU A 682 10.40 7.97 18.39
C GLU A 682 10.40 9.50 18.41
N SER A 683 10.37 10.16 17.25
CA SER A 683 10.41 11.62 17.14
C SER A 683 9.10 12.32 17.55
N LEU A 684 7.95 11.64 17.40
CA LEU A 684 6.63 12.13 17.83
C LEU A 684 6.09 11.31 19.01
N PRO A 685 6.55 11.53 20.25
CA PRO A 685 6.16 10.69 21.40
C PRO A 685 4.66 10.72 21.73
N SER A 686 3.97 11.80 21.34
CA SER A 686 2.54 12.06 21.57
C SER A 686 1.60 11.48 20.49
N ILE A 687 2.11 10.86 19.42
CA ILE A 687 1.27 10.27 18.38
C ILE A 687 0.51 9.04 18.93
N PRO A 688 -0.80 8.88 18.65
CA PRO A 688 -1.49 7.64 18.98
C PRO A 688 -0.92 6.50 18.14
N ILE A 689 -0.85 5.30 18.73
CA ILE A 689 -0.56 4.07 18.00
C ILE A 689 -1.66 3.07 18.37
N PRO A 690 -2.69 2.89 17.52
CA PRO A 690 -3.77 1.95 17.79
C PRO A 690 -3.32 0.50 17.57
N ALA A 691 -4.14 -0.44 18.06
CA ALA A 691 -3.78 -1.86 18.09
C ALA A 691 -3.62 -2.49 16.70
N ASN A 692 -4.37 -2.01 15.70
CA ASN A 692 -4.25 -2.43 14.30
C ASN A 692 -2.84 -2.17 13.73
N VAL A 693 -2.24 -1.00 14.01
CA VAL A 693 -0.87 -0.67 13.59
C VAL A 693 0.13 -1.65 14.20
N ALA A 694 -0.02 -1.99 15.49
CA ALA A 694 0.84 -2.97 16.15
C ALA A 694 0.69 -4.39 15.57
N THR A 695 -0.53 -4.79 15.18
CA THR A 695 -0.76 -6.06 14.46
C THR A 695 -0.12 -6.03 13.06
N SER A 696 -0.30 -4.94 12.31
CA SER A 696 0.23 -4.78 10.94
C SER A 696 1.77 -4.74 10.93
N VAL A 697 2.40 -4.13 11.94
CA VAL A 697 3.86 -4.17 12.14
C VAL A 697 4.33 -5.59 12.47
N ALA A 698 3.60 -6.33 13.30
CA ALA A 698 3.96 -7.71 13.64
C ALA A 698 3.86 -8.66 12.44
N THR A 699 2.79 -8.56 11.62
CA THR A 699 2.65 -9.33 10.38
C THR A 699 3.69 -8.94 9.33
N THR A 700 3.98 -7.64 9.20
CA THR A 700 5.08 -7.14 8.34
C THR A 700 6.41 -7.79 8.71
N LEU A 701 6.78 -7.79 9.99
CA LEU A 701 8.05 -8.38 10.44
C LEU A 701 8.10 -9.90 10.25
N SER A 702 7.00 -10.64 10.45
CA SER A 702 6.98 -12.07 10.18
C SER A 702 7.10 -12.39 8.69
N HIS A 703 6.38 -11.68 7.82
CA HIS A 703 6.48 -11.90 6.37
C HIS A 703 7.82 -11.41 5.79
N LEU A 704 8.43 -10.36 6.34
CA LEU A 704 9.82 -9.98 6.00
C LEU A 704 10.83 -11.10 6.34
N ALA A 705 10.67 -11.76 7.48
CA ALA A 705 11.51 -12.89 7.87
C ALA A 705 11.32 -14.09 6.93
N SER A 706 10.07 -14.50 6.66
CA SER A 706 9.76 -15.59 5.74
C SER A 706 10.19 -15.30 4.30
N ALA A 707 9.98 -14.07 3.79
CA ALA A 707 10.50 -13.66 2.48
C ALA A 707 12.03 -13.77 2.41
N CYS A 708 12.74 -13.39 3.48
CA CYS A 708 14.19 -13.50 3.54
C CYS A 708 14.69 -14.96 3.55
N GLU A 709 13.98 -15.85 4.24
CA GLU A 709 14.24 -17.30 4.23
C GLU A 709 13.96 -17.90 2.85
N HIS A 710 12.82 -17.56 2.25
CA HIS A 710 12.42 -17.99 0.91
C HIS A 710 13.40 -17.53 -0.19
N LEU A 711 13.96 -16.32 -0.11
CA LEU A 711 15.04 -15.89 -1.00
C LEU A 711 16.32 -16.75 -0.82
N ARG A 712 16.72 -17.01 0.42
CA ARG A 712 17.93 -17.82 0.74
C ARG A 712 17.81 -19.28 0.32
N GLU A 713 16.59 -19.83 0.26
CA GLU A 713 16.32 -21.17 -0.25
C GLU A 713 16.11 -21.22 -1.78
N GLY A 714 16.06 -20.07 -2.46
CA GLY A 714 15.76 -19.99 -3.90
C GLY A 714 14.29 -20.24 -4.26
N ARG A 715 13.36 -20.04 -3.32
CA ARG A 715 11.90 -20.14 -3.51
C ARG A 715 11.33 -18.74 -3.80
N PHE A 716 11.64 -18.22 -4.98
CA PHE A 716 11.39 -16.83 -5.37
C PHE A 716 9.91 -16.48 -5.52
N GLN A 717 9.07 -17.42 -5.94
CA GLN A 717 7.61 -17.21 -5.98
C GLN A 717 7.03 -17.02 -4.57
N ALA A 718 7.44 -17.86 -3.62
CA ALA A 718 7.03 -17.75 -2.22
C ALA A 718 7.58 -16.46 -1.58
N ALA A 719 8.84 -16.10 -1.87
CA ALA A 719 9.44 -14.85 -1.43
C ALA A 719 8.69 -13.61 -1.95
N LEU A 720 8.21 -13.63 -3.21
CA LEU A 720 7.39 -12.56 -3.76
C LEU A 720 6.03 -12.46 -3.06
N ALA A 721 5.38 -13.60 -2.77
CA ALA A 721 4.11 -13.63 -2.05
C ALA A 721 4.22 -13.03 -0.63
N ASP A 722 5.21 -13.46 0.15
CA ASP A 722 5.46 -12.89 1.47
C ASP A 722 5.85 -11.40 1.41
N ALA A 723 6.71 -11.02 0.46
CA ALA A 723 7.13 -9.63 0.30
C ALA A 723 5.96 -8.69 -0.09
N ARG A 724 4.96 -9.18 -0.85
CA ARG A 724 3.72 -8.44 -1.15
C ARG A 724 2.91 -8.17 0.12
N VAL A 725 2.69 -9.19 0.96
CA VAL A 725 1.92 -9.06 2.22
C VAL A 725 2.65 -8.14 3.20
N ALA A 726 3.98 -8.28 3.32
CA ALA A 726 4.81 -7.41 4.13
C ALA A 726 4.73 -5.94 3.70
N GLU A 727 4.72 -5.66 2.39
CA GLU A 727 4.69 -4.27 1.89
C GLU A 727 3.30 -3.63 2.04
N ALA A 728 2.23 -4.37 1.74
CA ALA A 728 0.86 -3.90 1.91
C ALA A 728 0.53 -3.57 3.38
N GLU A 729 0.90 -4.43 4.34
CA GLU A 729 0.71 -4.15 5.77
C GLU A 729 1.68 -3.07 6.29
N ALA A 730 2.88 -2.92 5.68
CA ALA A 730 3.78 -1.82 5.99
C ALA A 730 3.20 -0.46 5.60
N GLU A 731 2.78 -0.28 4.34
CA GLU A 731 2.13 0.97 3.90
C GLU A 731 0.84 1.23 4.69
N ARG A 732 0.01 0.20 4.92
CA ARG A 732 -1.21 0.31 5.75
C ARG A 732 -0.90 0.85 7.15
N SER A 733 0.13 0.31 7.81
CA SER A 733 0.52 0.75 9.15
C SER A 733 1.09 2.16 9.20
N PHE A 734 1.76 2.61 8.12
CA PHE A 734 2.39 3.91 8.02
C PHE A 734 1.40 5.02 7.64
N PHE A 735 0.42 4.73 6.79
CA PHE A 735 -0.62 5.65 6.34
C PHE A 735 -1.94 5.55 7.13
N GLU A 736 -1.94 4.85 8.27
CA GLU A 736 -3.11 4.68 9.13
C GLU A 736 -3.70 6.04 9.57
N LYS A 737 -4.92 6.33 9.10
CA LYS A 737 -5.58 7.66 9.18
C LYS A 737 -5.69 8.21 10.60
N SER A 738 -5.81 7.32 11.59
CA SER A 738 -5.92 7.65 13.01
C SER A 738 -4.62 8.20 13.63
N MET A 739 -3.44 7.83 13.10
CA MET A 739 -2.15 8.35 13.57
C MET A 739 -1.97 9.83 13.28
N VAL A 740 -2.33 10.26 12.07
CA VAL A 740 -2.21 11.66 11.63
C VAL A 740 -3.21 12.57 12.35
N GLY A 741 -4.45 12.09 12.58
CA GLY A 741 -5.56 12.92 13.06
C GLY A 741 -5.38 13.56 14.43
N GLN A 742 -4.60 12.95 15.35
CA GLN A 742 -4.44 13.47 16.72
C GLN A 742 -3.12 14.22 16.96
N ALA A 743 -2.19 14.23 15.99
CA ALA A 743 -0.93 14.98 16.10
C ALA A 743 -1.14 16.50 16.28
N TYR A 744 -2.32 17.01 15.88
CA TYR A 744 -2.72 18.42 15.99
C TYR A 744 -3.22 18.84 17.38
N PHE A 745 -3.15 18.00 18.42
CA PHE A 745 -3.56 18.35 19.80
C PHE A 745 -2.39 18.29 20.82
N PRO A 746 -1.53 19.33 20.88
CA PRO A 746 -0.49 19.48 21.89
C PRO A 746 -1.01 19.34 23.33
N ASP A 747 -0.19 18.78 24.23
CA ASP A 747 -0.53 18.69 25.66
C ASP A 747 -0.70 20.06 26.31
N GLU A 748 -0.06 21.10 25.77
CA GLU A 748 -0.25 22.51 26.11
C GLU A 748 -1.72 22.94 25.96
N HIS A 749 -2.38 22.52 24.88
CA HIS A 749 -3.79 22.81 24.65
C HIS A 749 -4.70 22.05 25.62
N LYS A 750 -4.32 20.82 26.01
CA LYS A 750 -5.04 20.07 27.07
C LYS A 750 -4.96 20.84 28.40
N VAL A 751 -3.77 21.31 28.78
CA VAL A 751 -3.59 22.12 30.00
C VAL A 751 -4.38 23.43 29.91
N ALA A 752 -4.37 24.13 28.78
CA ALA A 752 -5.12 25.35 28.57
C ALA A 752 -6.64 25.17 28.71
N VAL A 753 -7.19 24.02 28.29
CA VAL A 753 -8.62 23.68 28.45
C VAL A 753 -8.97 23.36 29.91
N TYR A 754 -8.10 22.68 30.66
CA TYR A 754 -8.38 22.32 32.07
C TYR A 754 -8.06 23.44 33.08
N LEU A 755 -7.19 24.40 32.76
CA LEU A 755 -6.77 25.47 33.69
C LEU A 755 -7.94 26.32 34.21
N PRO A 756 -8.93 26.77 33.41
CA PRO A 756 -10.07 27.56 33.90
C PRO A 756 -11.00 26.79 34.84
N LEU A 757 -11.10 25.46 34.67
CA LEU A 757 -11.91 24.58 35.51
C LEU A 757 -11.23 24.27 36.85
N LEU A 758 -9.92 23.99 36.81
CA LEU A 758 -9.16 23.58 37.99
C LEU A 758 -8.66 24.77 38.83
N GLY A 759 -8.37 25.92 38.23
CA GLY A 759 -7.83 27.10 38.91
C GLY A 759 -8.67 27.59 40.11
N PRO A 760 -10.00 27.82 39.95
CA PRO A 760 -10.86 28.29 41.03
C PRO A 760 -10.96 27.35 42.25
N ILE A 761 -10.77 26.05 42.04
CA ILE A 761 -10.82 25.02 43.10
C ILE A 761 -9.43 24.78 43.71
N GLY A 762 -8.40 24.71 42.86
CA GLY A 762 -7.02 24.42 43.25
C GLY A 762 -6.35 25.55 44.05
N VAL A 763 -6.53 26.81 43.66
CA VAL A 763 -5.88 27.94 44.34
C VAL A 763 -6.29 28.05 45.82
N PRO A 764 -7.60 27.99 46.20
CA PRO A 764 -8.00 27.92 47.61
C PRO A 764 -7.46 26.70 48.37
N LEU A 765 -7.41 25.51 47.73
CA LEU A 765 -6.91 24.29 48.34
C LEU A 765 -5.40 24.34 48.63
N ILE A 766 -4.61 24.87 47.69
CA ILE A 766 -3.15 25.07 47.84
C ILE A 766 -2.87 26.13 48.91
N VAL A 767 -3.55 27.28 48.87
CA VAL A 767 -3.40 28.34 49.88
C VAL A 767 -3.85 27.86 51.27
N GLY A 768 -4.87 27.00 51.35
CA GLY A 768 -5.30 26.34 52.58
C GLY A 768 -4.21 25.41 53.14
N LEU A 769 -3.70 24.50 52.31
CA LEU A 769 -2.65 23.54 52.69
C LEU A 769 -1.37 24.25 53.15
N LEU A 770 -0.91 25.26 52.41
CA LEU A 770 0.29 26.04 52.76
C LEU A 770 0.14 26.80 54.08
N LYS A 771 -1.06 27.32 54.39
CA LYS A 771 -1.34 28.00 55.67
C LYS A 771 -1.30 27.03 56.85
N GLU A 772 -1.90 25.85 56.73
CA GLU A 772 -1.86 24.84 57.80
C GLU A 772 -0.47 24.19 57.94
N LEU A 773 0.25 23.90 56.85
CA LEU A 773 1.65 23.45 56.92
C LEU A 773 2.53 24.48 57.64
N LYS A 774 2.38 25.77 57.32
CA LYS A 774 3.13 26.85 57.99
C LYS A 774 2.79 26.93 59.48
N LYS A 775 1.50 26.82 59.86
CA LYS A 775 1.05 26.72 61.27
C LYS A 775 1.72 25.53 61.98
N VAL A 776 1.67 24.33 61.39
CA VAL A 776 2.26 23.10 61.97
C VAL A 776 3.77 23.25 62.17
N VAL A 777 4.50 23.78 61.18
CA VAL A 777 5.95 24.04 61.30
C VAL A 777 6.26 25.06 62.39
N THR A 778 5.45 26.12 62.55
CA THR A 778 5.62 27.06 63.67
C THR A 778 5.28 26.44 65.02
N GLY A 779 4.28 25.55 65.10
CA GLY A 779 3.92 24.81 66.31
C GLY A 779 5.00 23.81 66.74
N LEU A 780 5.66 23.15 65.78
CA LEU A 780 6.81 22.29 66.02
C LEU A 780 8.03 23.10 66.51
N LYS A 781 8.32 24.25 65.89
CA LYS A 781 9.40 25.15 66.37
C LYS A 781 9.12 25.74 67.76
N ALA A 782 7.86 26.03 68.09
CA ALA A 782 7.44 26.44 69.44
C ALA A 782 7.50 25.30 70.49
N LYS A 783 7.74 24.06 70.06
CA LYS A 783 7.97 22.87 70.90
C LYS A 783 9.44 22.45 70.98
N GLY A 784 10.37 23.25 70.46
CA GLY A 784 11.80 23.11 70.77
C GLY A 784 12.05 23.23 72.29
N PRO A 785 13.15 22.66 72.80
CA PRO A 785 13.38 22.59 74.24
C PRO A 785 13.45 23.98 74.87
N ARG A 786 12.67 24.17 75.94
CA ARG A 786 12.96 25.19 76.95
C ARG A 786 14.15 24.70 77.79
N PRO A 787 14.99 25.62 78.31
CA PRO A 787 16.18 25.27 79.08
C PRO A 787 15.85 24.55 80.39
#